data_AF-A0A7X6ZR66-F1
#
_entry.id   AF-A0A7X6ZR66-F1
#
_cell.length_a   1.000
_cell.length_b   1.000
_cell.length_c   1.000
_cell.angle_alpha   90.00
_cell.angle_beta   90.00
_cell.angle_gamma   90.00
#
_symmetry.space_group_name_H-M   'P 1'
#
loop_
_entity.id
_entity.type
_entity.pdbx_description
1 polymer ?
#
loop_
_entity_poly.entity_id
_entity_poly.type
_entity_poly.pdbx_seq_one_letter_code
_entity_poly.pdbx_strand_id
1 'polypeptide(L)'
;MRKIIRSSFVSLLIVGISFTASAASFQWLRTSSGVTESPDWTNSVMWTVRSGEPVADYPTADDIAEFGTQESGHWFVHPEISGEQSCRGLVLRLRNDGWSANDLVVKGVTPDAKLFIGSAGVRISQGNEWHTASRLHSSLAIELTNDQAWEHWDSNFNVDGAISGEYGISMTGASNVGINFRNSSSTFLGGFTQNSGRTSIDASSSIDEENHIISGPIGTGTLILNGGMFTSGSSRTLHNSVVLSGDVELNRFTFAQAADAQFVLDADGDNSLKTLHIPNAVTIDRNISEINGSAGIRKAGGGSLTLNGNNSTFTGRIVLDEGNFIVSSNTAMGTAPESLVTNQLEFAGGVLHATDDIELESTRGITITGGGIDVQPDKSLTIESPVYGTGALIKNGEGNLVLNNDPRSNIDDLVIDIIRGQVEINSDTDVRIGGLEGGVTSGARIIIPESSLFMTGAGTNSFAGSIIGEGTVVKSGSGIQLLSGDSTFTGTMVISSGVISAYSPSALGLGGLILSGGSLDLPSSEDASSNGIWEGLLPGEFNITDPNPQTELQPDFRMLQTTSGWGDYQTWVYTGQMYVHEDPETPGFRTVTFGGNIDDNIRVILNGEVIIEDRTWNRTSIATRTLAQGWHNIEVRGGNAGGGAGPSGQDGWPNTMGFAVDWEGRNSKEASYFTKLSDPGDGSLLRIGGGISVEVPSFSWDNGTVITALTESTAPIIVEGDFTKAGDGPFVFDFKNITGYSNNTYSLVEFKNTNFTADDFMAINLPETEDGPVAARFFIEGDALKVTTNIKRVTTITIR
;
A
#
# COMPACT_ATOMS: atom_id res chain seq x y z
N MET A 1 23.55 -31.01 35.50
CA MET A 1 23.97 -30.82 34.08
C MET A 1 23.59 -32.05 33.28
N ARG A 2 22.99 -31.83 32.10
CA ARG A 2 22.75 -32.75 30.95
C ARG A 2 21.85 -33.97 31.20
N LYS A 3 20.66 -34.08 30.56
CA LYS A 3 20.34 -34.40 29.14
C LYS A 3 20.87 -35.78 28.68
N ILE A 4 19.93 -36.64 28.25
CA ILE A 4 19.69 -37.08 26.84
C ILE A 4 19.62 -38.61 26.51
N ILE A 5 18.48 -38.96 25.89
CA ILE A 5 18.17 -39.87 24.76
C ILE A 5 17.65 -41.32 24.96
N ARG A 6 16.60 -41.57 24.17
CA ARG A 6 15.69 -42.71 23.92
C ARG A 6 16.33 -43.88 23.13
N SER A 7 15.72 -45.07 23.19
CA SER A 7 15.52 -45.94 22.00
C SER A 7 14.45 -47.05 22.17
N SER A 8 13.55 -47.05 21.18
CA SER A 8 12.65 -48.03 20.54
C SER A 8 12.74 -49.57 20.68
N PHE A 9 11.54 -50.20 20.72
CA PHE A 9 10.98 -51.35 19.96
C PHE A 9 11.16 -52.86 20.36
N VAL A 10 9.99 -53.49 20.61
CA VAL A 10 9.42 -54.77 20.07
C VAL A 10 9.74 -56.17 20.68
N SER A 11 8.66 -56.71 21.29
CA SER A 11 8.04 -58.07 21.23
C SER A 11 8.82 -59.37 21.46
N LEU A 12 8.26 -60.32 22.25
CA LEU A 12 7.35 -61.40 21.78
C LEU A 12 7.12 -62.51 22.88
N LEU A 13 5.84 -62.88 23.08
CA LEU A 13 5.24 -64.24 23.22
C LEU A 13 5.64 -65.25 24.31
N ILE A 14 4.62 -65.88 24.95
CA ILE A 14 4.20 -67.30 24.78
C ILE A 14 3.16 -67.68 25.87
N VAL A 15 1.88 -67.82 25.48
CA VAL A 15 1.05 -69.07 25.38
C VAL A 15 0.22 -69.34 26.65
N GLY A 16 -1.09 -69.62 26.63
CA GLY A 16 -2.06 -69.82 25.55
C GLY A 16 -3.10 -70.89 25.94
N ILE A 17 -4.40 -70.55 25.79
CA ILE A 17 -5.46 -71.34 25.09
C ILE A 17 -6.10 -72.49 25.93
N SER A 18 -7.43 -72.77 26.02
CA SER A 18 -8.65 -72.72 25.15
C SER A 18 -9.90 -73.11 25.99
N PHE A 19 -11.19 -73.12 25.61
CA PHE A 19 -12.16 -72.39 24.73
C PHE A 19 -13.50 -73.19 24.76
N THR A 20 -14.64 -72.53 24.45
CA THR A 20 -15.79 -72.92 23.56
C THR A 20 -17.10 -72.26 24.02
N ALA A 21 -18.06 -71.78 23.21
CA ALA A 21 -18.31 -71.56 21.76
C ALA A 21 -19.52 -70.56 21.66
N SER A 22 -19.99 -69.97 20.54
CA SER A 22 -19.86 -70.19 19.09
C SER A 22 -20.26 -68.92 18.30
N ALA A 23 -19.68 -68.72 17.12
CA ALA A 23 -20.13 -67.79 16.09
C ALA A 23 -20.52 -68.55 14.81
N ALA A 24 -21.39 -67.97 13.97
CA ALA A 24 -21.40 -68.22 12.54
C ALA A 24 -21.92 -66.99 11.76
N SER A 25 -21.13 -66.59 10.77
CA SER A 25 -21.28 -65.50 9.80
C SER A 25 -22.06 -65.92 8.55
N PHE A 26 -22.66 -64.96 7.81
CA PHE A 26 -23.12 -65.18 6.43
C PHE A 26 -22.77 -64.03 5.47
N GLN A 27 -22.43 -64.44 4.24
CA GLN A 27 -21.85 -63.69 3.12
C GLN A 27 -22.89 -62.96 2.25
N TRP A 28 -22.40 -61.96 1.50
CA TRP A 28 -23.06 -61.33 0.36
C TRP A 28 -23.36 -62.33 -0.77
N LEU A 29 -24.60 -62.31 -1.30
CA LEU A 29 -24.97 -62.93 -2.58
C LEU A 29 -25.55 -61.85 -3.50
N ARG A 30 -24.85 -61.54 -4.59
CA ARG A 30 -25.45 -60.83 -5.75
C ARG A 30 -26.29 -61.84 -6.54
N THR A 31 -27.52 -61.45 -6.88
CA THR A 31 -28.24 -62.02 -8.02
C THR A 31 -28.63 -60.91 -8.98
N SER A 32 -28.19 -61.06 -10.22
CA SER A 32 -28.52 -60.23 -11.37
C SER A 32 -29.84 -60.65 -12.03
N SER A 33 -30.45 -59.67 -12.71
CA SER A 33 -31.44 -59.73 -13.81
C SER A 33 -32.93 -59.61 -13.45
N GLY A 34 -33.59 -58.64 -14.12
CA GLY A 34 -35.05 -58.55 -14.23
C GLY A 34 -35.58 -57.12 -14.34
N VAL A 35 -35.62 -56.57 -15.56
CA VAL A 35 -36.23 -55.29 -15.95
C VAL A 35 -37.77 -55.36 -15.87
N THR A 36 -38.44 -54.29 -15.40
CA THR A 36 -39.62 -53.66 -16.05
C THR A 36 -39.92 -52.26 -15.48
N GLU A 37 -40.04 -51.27 -16.36
CA GLU A 37 -40.67 -49.93 -16.21
C GLU A 37 -42.15 -50.08 -15.76
N SER A 38 -42.89 -49.13 -15.16
CA SER A 38 -43.17 -47.72 -15.55
C SER A 38 -44.05 -47.01 -14.45
N PRO A 39 -44.55 -45.75 -14.62
CA PRO A 39 -44.66 -44.71 -13.58
C PRO A 39 -46.08 -44.42 -13.01
N ASP A 40 -46.14 -43.41 -12.10
CA ASP A 40 -47.16 -42.35 -12.00
C ASP A 40 -48.23 -42.26 -10.85
N TRP A 41 -48.13 -41.16 -10.07
CA TRP A 41 -49.16 -40.17 -9.61
C TRP A 41 -49.73 -40.12 -8.16
N THR A 42 -49.47 -38.97 -7.52
CA THR A 42 -50.35 -38.01 -6.77
C THR A 42 -51.46 -38.49 -5.82
N ASN A 43 -51.50 -37.97 -4.57
CA ASN A 43 -52.49 -36.98 -4.11
C ASN A 43 -52.43 -36.64 -2.61
N SER A 44 -52.59 -35.35 -2.32
CA SER A 44 -52.82 -34.72 -1.02
C SER A 44 -54.18 -35.08 -0.43
N VAL A 45 -54.29 -35.16 0.90
CA VAL A 45 -55.59 -35.06 1.61
C VAL A 45 -55.42 -34.23 2.90
N MET A 46 -56.04 -33.04 2.92
CA MET A 46 -56.36 -32.27 4.13
C MET A 46 -57.61 -32.85 4.81
N TRP A 47 -57.67 -32.83 6.15
CA TRP A 47 -58.94 -32.88 6.89
C TRP A 47 -59.03 -31.79 7.96
N THR A 48 -60.16 -31.10 7.95
CA THR A 48 -60.62 -30.08 8.90
C THR A 48 -61.68 -30.70 9.82
N VAL A 49 -61.71 -30.36 11.11
CA VAL A 49 -62.80 -30.77 12.04
C VAL A 49 -63.38 -29.54 12.76
N ARG A 50 -64.73 -29.43 12.80
CA ARG A 50 -65.50 -28.44 13.59
C ARG A 50 -66.40 -29.11 14.64
N SER A 51 -66.23 -28.64 15.89
CA SER A 51 -67.16 -28.28 16.99
C SER A 51 -68.43 -29.10 17.36
N GLY A 52 -68.56 -29.42 18.66
CA GLY A 52 -69.84 -29.54 19.39
C GLY A 52 -69.84 -30.40 20.68
N GLU A 53 -69.65 -29.75 21.86
CA GLU A 53 -69.85 -30.06 23.32
C GLU A 53 -70.71 -31.28 23.81
N PRO A 54 -70.72 -31.71 25.11
CA PRO A 54 -69.79 -31.53 26.26
C PRO A 54 -69.48 -32.80 27.14
N VAL A 55 -68.32 -32.75 27.84
CA VAL A 55 -67.93 -33.36 29.16
C VAL A 55 -68.22 -34.85 29.45
N ALA A 56 -67.17 -35.68 29.45
CA ALA A 56 -66.61 -36.33 30.65
C ALA A 56 -65.38 -37.19 30.27
N ASP A 57 -64.41 -37.22 31.18
CA ASP A 57 -63.21 -38.05 31.20
C ASP A 57 -62.00 -37.60 30.35
N TYR A 58 -60.94 -37.26 31.09
CA TYR A 58 -59.56 -37.11 30.61
C TYR A 58 -59.13 -38.36 29.82
N PRO A 59 -58.57 -38.24 28.60
CA PRO A 59 -57.83 -39.34 28.03
C PRO A 59 -56.42 -39.35 28.62
N THR A 60 -56.12 -40.46 29.30
CA THR A 60 -54.78 -40.88 29.71
C THR A 60 -53.96 -41.24 28.47
N ALA A 61 -52.79 -40.59 28.34
CA ALA A 61 -51.54 -40.94 27.64
C ALA A 61 -51.45 -41.82 26.36
N ASP A 62 -52.48 -42.50 25.86
CA ASP A 62 -52.32 -43.56 24.84
C ASP A 62 -53.01 -43.30 23.48
N ASP A 63 -53.48 -42.08 23.18
CA ASP A 63 -54.07 -41.75 21.86
C ASP A 63 -53.22 -40.76 21.01
N ILE A 64 -51.90 -40.74 21.19
CA ILE A 64 -50.96 -40.06 20.26
C ILE A 64 -49.82 -41.02 19.89
N ALA A 65 -50.11 -41.94 18.98
CA ALA A 65 -49.12 -42.59 18.10
C ALA A 65 -49.51 -42.14 16.67
N GLU A 66 -48.64 -41.61 15.81
CA GLU A 66 -47.30 -42.06 15.42
C GLU A 66 -46.36 -40.88 15.06
N PHE A 67 -45.07 -41.19 14.92
CA PHE A 67 -43.93 -40.37 14.47
C PHE A 67 -43.00 -39.72 15.53
N GLY A 68 -42.72 -40.43 16.62
CA GLY A 68 -41.49 -40.20 17.39
C GLY A 68 -41.25 -41.30 18.42
N THR A 69 -40.08 -41.94 18.40
CA THR A 69 -39.67 -42.88 19.45
C THR A 69 -39.13 -42.09 20.64
N GLN A 70 -39.78 -42.19 21.80
CA GLN A 70 -39.30 -41.62 23.05
C GLN A 70 -38.29 -42.57 23.69
N GLU A 71 -37.00 -42.39 23.41
CA GLU A 71 -35.95 -43.01 24.22
C GLU A 71 -35.41 -41.95 25.20
N SER A 72 -35.53 -42.25 26.50
CA SER A 72 -34.87 -41.50 27.58
C SER A 72 -35.28 -40.02 27.73
N GLY A 73 -36.52 -39.64 27.39
CA GLY A 73 -37.04 -38.27 27.53
C GLY A 73 -36.90 -37.39 26.28
N HIS A 74 -36.12 -37.82 25.28
CA HIS A 74 -35.88 -37.05 24.06
C HIS A 74 -36.97 -37.33 23.02
N TRP A 75 -37.43 -36.29 22.30
CA TRP A 75 -38.33 -36.44 21.15
C TRP A 75 -37.52 -36.44 19.87
N PHE A 76 -37.36 -37.62 19.26
CA PHE A 76 -36.70 -37.78 17.97
C PHE A 76 -37.72 -37.74 16.84
N VAL A 77 -37.58 -36.80 15.91
CA VAL A 77 -38.28 -36.84 14.63
C VAL A 77 -37.37 -37.53 13.64
N HIS A 78 -37.61 -38.82 13.39
CA HIS A 78 -36.91 -39.58 12.34
C HIS A 78 -37.68 -39.44 11.02
N PRO A 79 -37.00 -39.13 9.91
CA PRO A 79 -37.61 -39.29 8.60
C PRO A 79 -37.70 -40.79 8.26
N GLU A 80 -38.88 -41.31 7.99
CA GLU A 80 -39.00 -42.49 7.12
C GLU A 80 -38.69 -42.03 5.68
N ILE A 81 -37.42 -42.03 5.32
CA ILE A 81 -37.00 -42.01 3.91
C ILE A 81 -36.59 -43.44 3.57
N SER A 82 -37.52 -44.18 2.98
CA SER A 82 -37.25 -45.51 2.45
C SER A 82 -36.38 -45.40 1.19
N GLY A 83 -35.06 -45.47 1.35
CA GLY A 83 -34.08 -45.55 0.27
C GLY A 83 -32.70 -45.12 0.75
N GLU A 84 -31.63 -45.78 0.26
CA GLU A 84 -30.21 -45.55 0.62
C GLU A 84 -29.70 -44.12 0.29
N GLN A 85 -30.25 -43.09 0.91
CA GLN A 85 -29.72 -41.73 0.94
C GLN A 85 -29.40 -41.44 2.42
N SER A 86 -28.13 -41.64 2.77
CA SER A 86 -27.55 -41.21 4.05
C SER A 86 -27.98 -39.78 4.37
N CYS A 87 -28.41 -39.52 5.61
CA CYS A 87 -28.91 -38.23 6.06
C CYS A 87 -27.94 -37.08 5.69
N ARG A 88 -28.33 -36.24 4.72
CA ARG A 88 -27.62 -35.02 4.30
C ARG A 88 -28.33 -33.79 4.87
N GLY A 89 -28.22 -33.51 6.17
CA GLY A 89 -28.87 -32.30 6.67
C GLY A 89 -28.51 -31.84 8.07
N LEU A 90 -28.85 -30.58 8.30
CA LEU A 90 -28.67 -29.83 9.54
C LEU A 90 -29.44 -30.51 10.69
N VAL A 91 -28.78 -30.63 11.85
CA VAL A 91 -29.38 -31.11 13.09
C VAL A 91 -29.63 -29.91 13.99
N LEU A 92 -30.90 -29.66 14.27
CA LEU A 92 -31.33 -28.66 15.24
C LEU A 92 -31.73 -29.38 16.52
N ARG A 93 -31.04 -29.07 17.62
CA ARG A 93 -31.42 -29.54 18.96
C ARG A 93 -31.95 -28.36 19.75
N LEU A 94 -33.20 -28.47 20.19
CA LEU A 94 -33.77 -27.58 21.19
C LEU A 94 -33.57 -28.23 22.54
N ARG A 95 -32.73 -27.64 23.40
CA ARG A 95 -32.53 -28.15 24.76
C ARG A 95 -33.20 -27.24 25.78
N ASN A 96 -33.70 -27.84 26.85
CA ASN A 96 -34.25 -27.14 28.01
C ASN A 96 -33.42 -27.49 29.25
N ASP A 97 -32.78 -26.52 29.88
CA ASP A 97 -31.69 -26.77 30.85
C ASP A 97 -32.18 -27.09 32.28
N GLY A 98 -33.50 -27.21 32.49
CA GLY A 98 -34.12 -27.60 33.75
C GLY A 98 -34.58 -29.06 33.75
N TRP A 99 -34.25 -29.82 34.80
CA TRP A 99 -34.47 -31.26 35.01
C TRP A 99 -35.81 -31.84 34.49
N SER A 100 -35.85 -32.11 33.18
CA SER A 100 -36.50 -33.22 32.46
C SER A 100 -36.30 -32.90 30.98
N ALA A 101 -35.25 -33.44 30.36
CA ALA A 101 -34.84 -33.15 28.99
C ALA A 101 -35.97 -33.53 28.02
N ASN A 102 -36.72 -32.54 27.53
CA ASN A 102 -37.49 -32.66 26.30
C ASN A 102 -36.64 -32.03 25.19
N ASP A 103 -35.56 -32.71 24.81
CA ASP A 103 -34.79 -32.24 23.66
C ASP A 103 -35.60 -32.54 22.39
N LEU A 104 -35.98 -31.51 21.62
CA LEU A 104 -36.46 -31.72 20.26
C LEU A 104 -35.24 -31.75 19.35
N VAL A 105 -34.91 -32.92 18.84
CA VAL A 105 -33.82 -33.09 17.87
C VAL A 105 -34.44 -33.33 16.49
N VAL A 106 -34.31 -32.35 15.61
CA VAL A 106 -34.73 -32.46 14.21
C VAL A 106 -33.50 -32.66 13.34
N LYS A 107 -33.41 -33.81 12.66
CA LYS A 107 -32.31 -34.14 11.74
C LYS A 107 -32.78 -34.02 10.29
N GLY A 108 -31.86 -33.70 9.38
CA GLY A 108 -32.17 -33.72 7.94
C GLY A 108 -32.95 -32.49 7.43
N VAL A 109 -32.78 -31.34 8.08
CA VAL A 109 -33.48 -30.11 7.75
C VAL A 109 -32.98 -29.53 6.41
N THR A 110 -33.90 -29.07 5.55
CA THR A 110 -33.58 -28.45 4.24
C THR A 110 -32.97 -27.04 4.38
N PRO A 111 -32.13 -26.56 3.45
CA PRO A 111 -31.42 -25.26 3.51
C PRO A 111 -32.22 -23.95 3.68
N ASP A 112 -33.54 -23.98 3.85
CA ASP A 112 -34.42 -22.81 4.01
C ASP A 112 -35.51 -23.02 5.06
N ALA A 113 -35.33 -24.00 5.94
CA ALA A 113 -36.29 -24.30 6.99
C ALA A 113 -36.60 -23.08 7.85
N LYS A 114 -37.86 -23.00 8.28
CA LYS A 114 -38.38 -21.89 9.08
C LYS A 114 -38.53 -22.31 10.53
N LEU A 115 -38.17 -21.42 11.45
CA LEU A 115 -38.55 -21.51 12.86
C LEU A 115 -39.73 -20.60 13.15
N PHE A 116 -40.67 -21.15 13.89
CA PHE A 116 -41.65 -20.35 14.61
C PHE A 116 -41.59 -20.72 16.09
N ILE A 117 -41.29 -19.76 16.95
CA ILE A 117 -41.43 -19.93 18.40
C ILE A 117 -42.55 -18.99 18.84
N GLY A 118 -43.63 -19.54 19.38
CA GLY A 118 -44.74 -18.74 19.90
C GLY A 118 -45.27 -19.32 21.20
N SER A 119 -46.29 -18.67 21.77
CA SER A 119 -46.93 -19.11 23.02
C SER A 119 -47.50 -20.54 22.96
N ALA A 120 -47.75 -21.06 21.76
CA ALA A 120 -48.23 -22.43 21.51
C ALA A 120 -47.12 -23.49 21.38
N GLY A 121 -45.84 -23.12 21.50
CA GLY A 121 -44.69 -24.02 21.35
C GLY A 121 -43.76 -23.65 20.18
N VAL A 122 -42.83 -24.56 19.87
CA VAL A 122 -41.86 -24.38 18.78
C VAL A 122 -42.31 -25.17 17.56
N ARG A 123 -42.28 -24.56 16.38
CA ARG A 123 -42.54 -25.23 15.11
C ARG A 123 -41.39 -25.05 14.14
N ILE A 124 -41.00 -26.12 13.46
CA ILE A 124 -39.94 -26.11 12.45
C ILE A 124 -40.53 -26.58 11.12
N SER A 125 -40.19 -25.90 10.02
CA SER A 125 -40.59 -26.34 8.69
C SER A 125 -39.56 -27.26 8.03
N GLN A 126 -40.00 -28.34 7.39
CA GLN A 126 -39.21 -29.14 6.46
C GLN A 126 -39.88 -29.05 5.08
N GLY A 127 -39.32 -28.27 4.16
CA GLY A 127 -40.06 -27.86 2.96
C GLY A 127 -41.34 -27.10 3.30
N ASN A 128 -42.51 -27.64 2.91
CA ASN A 128 -43.83 -27.06 3.18
C ASN A 128 -44.51 -27.60 4.45
N GLU A 129 -43.93 -28.63 5.09
CA GLU A 129 -44.52 -29.28 6.26
C GLU A 129 -44.00 -28.67 7.56
N TRP A 130 -44.84 -28.61 8.61
CA TRP A 130 -44.49 -28.02 9.91
C TRP A 130 -44.58 -29.06 11.02
N HIS A 131 -43.51 -29.19 11.81
CA HIS A 131 -43.43 -30.08 12.97
C HIS A 131 -43.49 -29.25 14.26
N THR A 132 -44.27 -29.67 15.25
CA THR A 132 -44.51 -28.89 16.48
C THR A 132 -43.99 -29.61 17.72
N ALA A 133 -43.16 -28.94 18.51
CA ALA A 133 -42.91 -29.29 19.91
C ALA A 133 -43.80 -28.43 20.82
N SER A 134 -44.68 -29.10 21.55
CA SER A 134 -45.49 -28.46 22.58
C SER A 134 -44.72 -28.49 23.90
N ARG A 135 -44.59 -27.32 24.56
CA ARG A 135 -44.00 -27.06 25.90
C ARG A 135 -42.50 -26.73 25.93
N LEU A 136 -42.19 -25.44 26.15
CA LEU A 136 -40.89 -24.94 26.59
C LEU A 136 -41.04 -24.41 28.03
N HIS A 137 -40.10 -24.70 28.94
CA HIS A 137 -40.29 -24.37 30.36
C HIS A 137 -39.12 -23.68 31.08
N SER A 138 -37.92 -23.52 30.52
CA SER A 138 -36.84 -22.85 31.28
C SER A 138 -35.63 -22.28 30.52
N SER A 139 -35.39 -22.65 29.26
CA SER A 139 -34.43 -21.99 28.36
C SER A 139 -34.56 -22.60 26.96
N LEU A 140 -34.25 -21.84 25.90
CA LEU A 140 -34.25 -22.37 24.53
C LEU A 140 -32.85 -22.28 23.92
N ALA A 141 -32.03 -23.29 24.18
CA ALA A 141 -30.79 -23.44 23.42
C ALA A 141 -31.13 -23.97 22.02
N ILE A 142 -30.74 -23.23 20.98
CA ILE A 142 -30.84 -23.68 19.58
C ILE A 142 -29.44 -24.09 19.13
N GLU A 143 -29.10 -25.35 19.38
CA GLU A 143 -27.84 -25.90 18.90
C GLU A 143 -28.01 -26.35 17.45
N LEU A 144 -27.19 -25.77 16.57
CA LEU A 144 -27.19 -26.04 15.15
C LEU A 144 -25.90 -26.77 14.79
N THR A 145 -26.00 -28.08 14.54
CA THR A 145 -24.84 -28.91 14.22
C THR A 145 -25.01 -29.57 12.85
N ASN A 146 -23.94 -29.66 12.08
CA ASN A 146 -23.95 -30.45 10.85
C ASN A 146 -23.54 -31.89 11.21
N ASP A 147 -24.40 -32.90 10.96
CA ASP A 147 -24.14 -34.29 11.38
C ASP A 147 -23.04 -34.95 10.50
N GLN A 148 -22.60 -34.34 9.40
CA GLN A 148 -21.54 -34.86 8.52
C GLN A 148 -20.69 -33.73 7.93
N ALA A 149 -19.36 -33.83 8.08
CA ALA A 149 -18.35 -32.88 7.64
C ALA A 149 -18.23 -32.76 6.10
N TRP A 150 -19.22 -32.17 5.43
CA TRP A 150 -19.16 -31.84 4.01
C TRP A 150 -19.32 -30.32 3.84
N GLU A 151 -18.24 -29.68 3.37
CA GLU A 151 -17.97 -28.23 3.44
C GLU A 151 -18.73 -27.36 2.43
N HIS A 152 -19.70 -27.88 1.68
CA HIS A 152 -20.10 -27.25 0.41
C HIS A 152 -21.48 -26.57 0.34
N TRP A 153 -22.30 -26.56 1.39
CA TRP A 153 -23.67 -26.00 1.31
C TRP A 153 -23.96 -25.06 2.48
N ASP A 154 -24.16 -23.77 2.18
CA ASP A 154 -24.71 -22.79 3.12
C ASP A 154 -26.13 -23.23 3.49
N SER A 155 -26.31 -23.69 4.74
CA SER A 155 -27.63 -24.04 5.26
C SER A 155 -28.12 -22.91 6.15
N ASN A 156 -29.17 -22.22 5.70
CA ASN A 156 -29.75 -21.10 6.42
C ASN A 156 -31.08 -21.47 7.06
N PHE A 157 -31.29 -20.96 8.26
CA PHE A 157 -32.52 -21.17 9.00
C PHE A 157 -33.24 -19.85 9.23
N ASN A 158 -34.48 -19.74 8.78
CA ASN A 158 -35.21 -18.48 8.74
C ASN A 158 -36.15 -18.36 9.95
N VAL A 159 -35.93 -17.38 10.82
CA VAL A 159 -36.83 -17.04 11.91
C VAL A 159 -37.81 -15.96 11.43
N ASP A 160 -38.98 -16.41 10.99
CA ASP A 160 -40.03 -15.54 10.42
C ASP A 160 -41.02 -15.03 11.48
N GLY A 161 -41.12 -15.69 12.65
CA GLY A 161 -42.03 -15.34 13.74
C GLY A 161 -41.37 -14.52 14.85
N ALA A 162 -42.20 -13.80 15.63
CA ALA A 162 -41.74 -13.09 16.83
C ALA A 162 -41.53 -14.08 17.98
N ILE A 163 -40.35 -14.04 18.61
CA ILE A 163 -39.99 -14.89 19.74
C ILE A 163 -40.22 -14.12 21.04
N SER A 164 -40.94 -14.67 22.01
CA SER A 164 -41.16 -14.04 23.33
C SER A 164 -40.85 -15.02 24.45
N GLY A 165 -40.43 -14.51 25.61
CA GLY A 165 -40.12 -15.31 26.79
C GLY A 165 -39.00 -14.73 27.65
N GLU A 166 -38.68 -15.36 28.77
CA GLU A 166 -37.63 -14.85 29.66
C GLU A 166 -36.22 -15.31 29.24
N TYR A 167 -36.13 -16.27 28.34
CA TYR A 167 -34.89 -17.00 28.10
C TYR A 167 -34.20 -16.65 26.79
N GLY A 168 -32.89 -16.91 26.75
CA GLY A 168 -32.05 -16.58 25.62
C GLY A 168 -31.98 -17.66 24.55
N ILE A 169 -31.34 -17.30 23.45
CA ILE A 169 -30.98 -18.18 22.33
C ILE A 169 -29.46 -18.28 22.29
N SER A 170 -28.92 -19.49 22.20
CA SER A 170 -27.48 -19.71 22.01
C SER A 170 -27.24 -20.56 20.79
N MET A 171 -26.45 -20.04 19.85
CA MET A 171 -25.94 -20.77 18.70
C MET A 171 -24.59 -21.40 19.04
N THR A 172 -24.55 -22.72 18.96
CA THR A 172 -23.35 -23.55 19.08
C THR A 172 -23.28 -24.43 17.83
N GLY A 173 -22.32 -24.19 16.93
CA GLY A 173 -22.32 -24.83 15.60
C GLY A 173 -21.04 -24.70 14.78
N ALA A 174 -21.00 -25.28 13.58
CA ALA A 174 -19.89 -25.13 12.64
C ALA A 174 -20.00 -23.82 11.83
N SER A 175 -18.90 -23.38 11.21
CA SER A 175 -18.80 -22.11 10.45
C SER A 175 -19.78 -21.96 9.27
N ASN A 176 -20.31 -23.06 8.73
CA ASN A 176 -21.11 -23.07 7.50
C ASN A 176 -22.63 -23.11 7.74
N VAL A 177 -23.09 -22.79 8.97
CA VAL A 177 -24.50 -22.80 9.33
C VAL A 177 -24.98 -21.38 9.67
N GLY A 178 -26.10 -20.97 9.09
CA GLY A 178 -26.67 -19.64 9.24
C GLY A 178 -28.04 -19.58 9.91
N ILE A 179 -28.33 -18.53 10.69
CA ILE A 179 -29.68 -18.15 11.11
C ILE A 179 -30.01 -16.75 10.57
N ASN A 180 -31.20 -16.59 9.99
CA ASN A 180 -31.71 -15.31 9.50
C ASN A 180 -32.90 -14.89 10.35
N PHE A 181 -32.75 -13.83 11.15
CA PHE A 181 -33.86 -13.20 11.87
C PHE A 181 -34.55 -12.17 10.98
N ARG A 182 -35.75 -12.52 10.50
CA ARG A 182 -36.56 -11.68 9.61
C ARG A 182 -37.65 -10.89 10.31
N ASN A 183 -37.98 -11.29 11.54
CA ASN A 183 -39.00 -10.64 12.36
C ASN A 183 -38.36 -9.58 13.28
N SER A 184 -39.00 -8.41 13.40
CA SER A 184 -38.53 -7.30 14.25
C SER A 184 -39.06 -7.33 15.68
N SER A 185 -40.05 -8.17 15.97
CA SER A 185 -40.92 -8.04 17.13
C SER A 185 -40.63 -9.06 18.23
N SER A 186 -39.45 -9.69 18.24
CA SER A 186 -39.08 -10.60 19.34
C SER A 186 -38.81 -9.82 20.62
N THR A 187 -39.22 -10.36 21.76
CA THR A 187 -39.21 -9.70 23.08
C THR A 187 -38.52 -10.54 24.17
N PHE A 188 -37.74 -11.54 23.78
CA PHE A 188 -37.12 -12.43 24.77
C PHE A 188 -36.00 -11.76 25.58
N LEU A 189 -35.93 -12.07 26.87
CA LEU A 189 -35.07 -11.35 27.83
C LEU A 189 -33.66 -11.95 27.99
N GLY A 190 -33.49 -13.26 27.83
CA GLY A 190 -32.22 -13.95 28.15
C GLY A 190 -31.09 -13.79 27.13
N GLY A 191 -31.27 -12.93 26.13
CA GLY A 191 -30.22 -12.55 25.18
C GLY A 191 -29.94 -13.55 24.05
N PHE A 192 -29.02 -13.20 23.16
CA PHE A 192 -28.60 -14.00 22.01
C PHE A 192 -27.08 -14.22 22.05
N THR A 193 -26.63 -15.47 22.06
CA THR A 193 -25.20 -15.82 22.03
C THR A 193 -24.84 -16.49 20.71
N GLN A 194 -23.85 -15.96 19.99
CA GLN A 194 -23.26 -16.58 18.81
C GLN A 194 -21.85 -17.04 19.12
N ASN A 195 -21.62 -18.35 19.10
CA ASN A 195 -20.26 -18.89 19.24
C ASN A 195 -19.49 -18.96 17.92
N SER A 196 -20.20 -19.09 16.81
CA SER A 196 -19.68 -19.38 15.47
C SER A 196 -20.81 -19.32 14.43
N GLY A 197 -20.49 -19.52 13.14
CA GLY A 197 -21.47 -19.56 12.06
C GLY A 197 -21.89 -18.17 11.58
N ARG A 198 -23.03 -18.09 10.90
CA ARG A 198 -23.56 -16.83 10.34
C ARG A 198 -24.89 -16.46 11.00
N THR A 199 -25.03 -15.22 11.45
CA THR A 199 -26.34 -14.63 11.75
C THR A 199 -26.61 -13.50 10.78
N SER A 200 -27.78 -13.50 10.15
CA SER A 200 -28.30 -12.38 9.39
C SER A 200 -29.47 -11.76 10.13
N ILE A 201 -29.56 -10.44 10.15
CA ILE A 201 -30.68 -9.71 10.71
C ILE A 201 -31.29 -8.80 9.64
N ASP A 202 -32.60 -8.90 9.45
CA ASP A 202 -33.33 -8.09 8.46
C ASP A 202 -34.18 -6.98 9.10
N ALA A 203 -34.07 -6.75 10.41
CA ALA A 203 -34.82 -5.74 11.16
C ALA A 203 -33.97 -4.97 12.20
N SER A 204 -34.43 -3.82 12.68
CA SER A 204 -33.82 -3.08 13.80
C SER A 204 -34.50 -3.42 15.13
N SER A 205 -33.82 -3.18 16.26
CA SER A 205 -34.48 -3.15 17.57
C SER A 205 -35.35 -1.90 17.70
N SER A 206 -36.36 -1.97 18.57
CA SER A 206 -37.28 -0.88 18.90
C SER A 206 -37.12 -0.49 20.36
N ILE A 207 -37.28 0.79 20.65
CA ILE A 207 -37.21 1.37 21.99
C ILE A 207 -38.52 2.09 22.38
N ASP A 208 -38.77 2.27 23.67
CA ASP A 208 -39.84 3.14 24.19
C ASP A 208 -39.39 4.62 24.27
N GLU A 209 -40.27 5.48 24.78
CA GLU A 209 -40.01 6.92 24.95
C GLU A 209 -38.92 7.20 26.00
N GLU A 210 -38.74 6.26 26.94
CA GLU A 210 -37.69 6.27 27.96
C GLU A 210 -36.37 5.61 27.50
N ASN A 211 -36.25 5.25 26.22
CA ASN A 211 -35.06 4.65 25.60
C ASN A 211 -34.71 3.23 26.10
N HIS A 212 -35.68 2.47 26.62
CA HIS A 212 -35.52 1.04 26.89
C HIS A 212 -35.86 0.21 25.66
N ILE A 213 -35.20 -0.94 25.53
CA ILE A 213 -35.46 -1.87 24.42
C ILE A 213 -36.74 -2.63 24.69
N ILE A 214 -37.72 -2.50 23.80
CA ILE A 214 -39.02 -3.16 23.92
C ILE A 214 -39.15 -4.39 23.02
N SER A 215 -38.44 -4.40 21.89
CA SER A 215 -38.39 -5.56 20.98
C SER A 215 -37.21 -5.47 20.02
N GLY A 216 -36.90 -6.56 19.35
CA GLY A 216 -35.91 -6.58 18.27
C GLY A 216 -35.78 -7.97 17.66
N PRO A 217 -35.02 -8.12 16.58
CA PRO A 217 -34.77 -9.42 15.93
C PRO A 217 -34.12 -10.44 16.88
N ILE A 218 -33.28 -9.96 17.80
CA ILE A 218 -32.57 -10.75 18.80
C ILE A 218 -33.12 -10.53 20.22
N GLY A 219 -34.39 -10.16 20.34
CA GLY A 219 -35.01 -9.89 21.64
C GLY A 219 -34.49 -8.60 22.28
N THR A 220 -34.66 -8.47 23.60
CA THR A 220 -34.27 -7.28 24.38
C THR A 220 -33.03 -7.52 25.26
N GLY A 221 -32.62 -8.78 25.42
CA GLY A 221 -31.44 -9.16 26.20
C GLY A 221 -30.09 -8.88 25.52
N THR A 222 -29.01 -9.31 26.17
CA THR A 222 -27.62 -9.11 25.71
C THR A 222 -27.29 -9.95 24.46
N LEU A 223 -26.64 -9.32 23.48
CA LEU A 223 -25.97 -9.96 22.36
C LEU A 223 -24.55 -10.35 22.75
N ILE A 224 -24.20 -11.63 22.72
CA ILE A 224 -22.86 -12.14 22.99
C ILE A 224 -22.29 -12.70 21.68
N LEU A 225 -21.13 -12.21 21.26
CA LEU A 225 -20.46 -12.64 20.02
C LEU A 225 -19.07 -13.19 20.37
N ASN A 226 -18.95 -14.52 20.35
CA ASN A 226 -17.68 -15.22 20.57
C ASN A 226 -16.99 -15.58 19.24
N GLY A 227 -17.71 -15.46 18.11
CA GLY A 227 -17.12 -15.46 16.79
C GLY A 227 -18.10 -15.68 15.64
N GLY A 228 -17.60 -15.81 14.42
CA GLY A 228 -18.40 -16.00 13.20
C GLY A 228 -18.82 -14.69 12.53
N MET A 229 -19.82 -14.75 11.67
CA MET A 229 -20.33 -13.61 10.90
C MET A 229 -21.65 -13.12 11.47
N PHE A 230 -21.76 -11.84 11.76
CA PHE A 230 -23.00 -11.19 12.17
C PHE A 230 -23.29 -10.06 11.19
N THR A 231 -24.34 -10.23 10.39
CA THR A 231 -24.52 -9.48 9.13
C THR A 231 -25.96 -9.00 8.94
N SER A 232 -26.14 -8.05 8.03
CA SER A 232 -27.46 -7.66 7.55
C SER A 232 -27.41 -7.26 6.08
N GLY A 233 -28.52 -7.42 5.35
CA GLY A 233 -28.61 -7.02 3.93
C GLY A 233 -28.76 -5.49 3.73
N SER A 234 -29.01 -4.74 4.79
CA SER A 234 -29.25 -3.29 4.80
C SER A 234 -28.84 -2.74 6.16
N SER A 235 -28.58 -1.43 6.29
CA SER A 235 -28.18 -0.88 7.60
C SER A 235 -29.24 -1.16 8.66
N ARG A 236 -28.84 -1.69 9.81
CA ARG A 236 -29.70 -2.01 10.95
C ARG A 236 -29.19 -1.37 12.23
N THR A 237 -30.13 -0.97 13.07
CA THR A 237 -29.83 -0.43 14.40
C THR A 237 -30.16 -1.46 15.45
N LEU A 238 -29.20 -1.80 16.30
CA LEU A 238 -29.39 -2.66 17.45
C LEU A 238 -29.15 -1.86 18.73
N HIS A 239 -30.10 -1.91 19.65
CA HIS A 239 -30.02 -1.21 20.92
C HIS A 239 -29.55 -2.14 22.06
N ASN A 240 -29.49 -3.45 21.81
CA ASN A 240 -29.08 -4.48 22.76
C ASN A 240 -27.70 -4.20 23.35
N SER A 241 -27.49 -4.57 24.62
CA SER A 241 -26.15 -4.74 25.19
C SER A 241 -25.37 -5.71 24.32
N VAL A 242 -24.08 -5.46 24.13
CA VAL A 242 -23.18 -6.30 23.32
C VAL A 242 -21.98 -6.70 24.15
N VAL A 243 -21.61 -7.97 24.10
CA VAL A 243 -20.35 -8.50 24.62
C VAL A 243 -19.62 -9.16 23.45
N LEU A 244 -18.39 -8.71 23.17
CA LEU A 244 -17.50 -9.32 22.18
C LEU A 244 -16.39 -10.09 22.91
N SER A 245 -16.44 -11.42 22.88
CA SER A 245 -15.43 -12.27 23.52
C SER A 245 -14.46 -12.90 22.53
N GLY A 246 -14.76 -12.88 21.23
CA GLY A 246 -13.86 -13.39 20.18
C GLY A 246 -13.88 -12.59 18.88
N ASP A 247 -13.22 -13.13 17.86
CA ASP A 247 -13.06 -12.50 16.55
C ASP A 247 -14.33 -12.65 15.72
N VAL A 248 -14.87 -11.55 15.20
CA VAL A 248 -16.19 -11.49 14.59
C VAL A 248 -16.17 -10.65 13.31
N GLU A 249 -16.94 -11.08 12.31
CA GLU A 249 -17.32 -10.20 11.21
C GLU A 249 -18.61 -9.43 11.56
N LEU A 250 -18.57 -8.11 11.48
CA LEU A 250 -19.73 -7.23 11.69
C LEU A 250 -20.02 -6.47 10.39
N ASN A 251 -21.25 -6.56 9.91
CA ASN A 251 -21.59 -5.99 8.61
C ASN A 251 -22.93 -5.24 8.63
N ARG A 252 -22.87 -3.89 8.45
CA ARG A 252 -24.02 -2.96 8.32
C ARG A 252 -24.84 -2.76 9.60
N PHE A 253 -24.18 -2.52 10.73
CA PHE A 253 -24.84 -2.29 12.02
C PHE A 253 -24.50 -0.95 12.65
N THR A 254 -25.50 -0.31 13.23
CA THR A 254 -25.35 0.74 14.24
C THR A 254 -25.73 0.18 15.61
N PHE A 255 -24.79 0.13 16.54
CA PHE A 255 -25.04 -0.18 17.93
C PHE A 255 -25.36 1.10 18.70
N ALA A 256 -26.64 1.48 18.75
CA ALA A 256 -27.14 2.75 19.28
C ALA A 256 -27.38 2.75 20.80
N GLN A 257 -27.39 3.91 21.46
CA GLN A 257 -27.63 3.98 22.91
C GLN A 257 -29.02 3.45 23.30
N ALA A 258 -29.11 2.86 24.49
CA ALA A 258 -30.35 2.55 25.22
C ALA A 258 -30.07 2.69 26.73
N ALA A 259 -31.12 2.91 27.53
CA ALA A 259 -31.02 3.34 28.94
C ALA A 259 -30.09 2.47 29.82
N ASP A 260 -29.96 1.18 29.50
CA ASP A 260 -29.13 0.21 30.25
C ASP A 260 -28.17 -0.60 29.36
N ALA A 261 -27.99 -0.19 28.10
CA ALA A 261 -27.21 -0.97 27.14
C ALA A 261 -25.71 -0.66 27.19
N GLN A 262 -24.90 -1.71 27.30
CA GLN A 262 -23.43 -1.60 27.28
C GLN A 262 -22.84 -2.16 25.99
N PHE A 263 -21.65 -1.68 25.62
CA PHE A 263 -20.80 -2.36 24.64
C PHE A 263 -19.52 -2.79 25.37
N VAL A 264 -19.30 -4.09 25.44
CA VAL A 264 -18.25 -4.69 26.26
C VAL A 264 -17.32 -5.49 25.37
N LEU A 265 -16.02 -5.26 25.52
CA LEU A 265 -14.97 -6.14 25.01
C LEU A 265 -14.50 -7.04 26.15
N ASP A 266 -14.55 -8.34 25.96
CA ASP A 266 -14.21 -9.33 26.98
C ASP A 266 -12.85 -9.96 26.70
N ALA A 267 -11.88 -9.73 27.58
CA ALA A 267 -10.53 -10.26 27.49
C ALA A 267 -10.46 -11.74 27.92
N ASP A 268 -11.21 -12.62 27.27
CA ASP A 268 -11.12 -14.06 27.54
C ASP A 268 -9.76 -14.66 27.10
N GLY A 269 -8.91 -15.02 28.06
CA GLY A 269 -7.69 -15.82 27.87
C GLY A 269 -6.49 -15.11 27.22
N ASP A 270 -5.77 -15.81 26.33
CA ASP A 270 -4.59 -15.31 25.59
C ASP A 270 -4.93 -14.30 24.46
N ASN A 271 -6.21 -14.09 24.12
CA ASN A 271 -6.62 -13.19 23.03
C ASN A 271 -7.04 -11.81 23.54
N SER A 272 -6.03 -10.97 23.82
CA SER A 272 -6.21 -9.58 24.24
C SER A 272 -6.56 -8.63 23.09
N LEU A 273 -6.81 -9.09 21.85
CA LEU A 273 -7.06 -8.22 20.70
C LEU A 273 -8.13 -8.80 19.77
N LYS A 274 -9.35 -8.26 19.85
CA LYS A 274 -10.52 -8.75 19.11
C LYS A 274 -10.49 -8.25 17.67
N THR A 275 -10.44 -9.18 16.72
CA THR A 275 -10.57 -8.84 15.31
C THR A 275 -12.03 -8.55 14.97
N LEU A 276 -12.29 -7.31 14.54
CA LEU A 276 -13.57 -6.89 13.96
C LEU A 276 -13.37 -6.80 12.45
N HIS A 277 -13.76 -7.86 11.73
CA HIS A 277 -13.77 -7.83 10.27
C HIS A 277 -15.01 -7.08 9.80
N ILE A 278 -14.81 -5.95 9.13
CA ILE A 278 -15.88 -4.99 8.80
C ILE A 278 -15.84 -4.75 7.30
N PRO A 279 -16.59 -5.53 6.49
CA PRO A 279 -16.60 -5.39 5.04
C PRO A 279 -17.41 -4.17 4.57
N ASN A 280 -18.35 -3.67 5.38
CA ASN A 280 -19.11 -2.44 5.15
C ASN A 280 -19.29 -1.69 6.47
N ALA A 281 -19.89 -0.50 6.45
CA ALA A 281 -20.01 0.38 7.61
C ALA A 281 -20.60 -0.30 8.88
N VAL A 282 -19.95 -0.06 10.02
CA VAL A 282 -20.40 -0.35 11.38
C VAL A 282 -20.19 0.89 12.25
N THR A 283 -21.19 1.26 13.05
CA THR A 283 -21.11 2.38 14.00
C THR A 283 -21.36 1.86 15.40
N ILE A 284 -20.49 2.18 16.35
CA ILE A 284 -20.71 2.00 17.78
C ILE A 284 -20.99 3.38 18.35
N ASP A 285 -22.26 3.65 18.61
CA ASP A 285 -22.77 4.96 19.03
C ASP A 285 -22.97 5.03 20.56
N ARG A 286 -22.13 4.33 21.31
CA ARG A 286 -22.15 4.25 22.78
C ARG A 286 -20.75 3.97 23.32
N ASN A 287 -20.56 4.10 24.63
CA ASN A 287 -19.27 3.87 25.25
C ASN A 287 -18.89 2.38 25.24
N ILE A 288 -17.62 2.13 24.95
CA ILE A 288 -16.96 0.83 25.05
C ILE A 288 -16.36 0.69 26.45
N SER A 289 -16.59 -0.47 27.04
CA SER A 289 -16.01 -0.90 28.31
C SER A 289 -15.29 -2.23 28.13
N GLU A 290 -14.42 -2.56 29.09
CA GLU A 290 -13.65 -3.79 29.10
C GLU A 290 -14.05 -4.64 30.31
N ILE A 291 -14.10 -5.96 30.12
CA ILE A 291 -14.17 -6.93 31.21
C ILE A 291 -12.96 -7.88 31.08
N ASN A 292 -12.38 -8.26 32.22
CA ASN A 292 -11.25 -9.20 32.33
C ASN A 292 -9.85 -8.73 31.85
N GLY A 293 -9.61 -7.44 31.65
CA GLY A 293 -8.29 -6.88 31.29
C GLY A 293 -8.34 -5.95 30.08
N SER A 294 -7.19 -5.52 29.57
CA SER A 294 -7.08 -4.55 28.46
C SER A 294 -7.34 -5.19 27.08
N ALA A 295 -8.58 -5.62 26.81
CA ALA A 295 -8.99 -6.11 25.49
C ALA A 295 -8.90 -4.99 24.45
N GLY A 296 -8.16 -5.20 23.36
CA GLY A 296 -8.02 -4.27 22.24
C GLY A 296 -8.92 -4.56 21.05
N ILE A 297 -8.90 -3.67 20.06
CA ILE A 297 -9.63 -3.77 18.79
C ILE A 297 -8.64 -3.88 17.62
N ARG A 298 -8.79 -4.91 16.78
CA ARG A 298 -8.16 -4.99 15.46
C ARG A 298 -9.23 -4.78 14.40
N LYS A 299 -9.19 -3.63 13.73
CA LYS A 299 -10.11 -3.27 12.65
C LYS A 299 -9.58 -3.85 11.33
N ALA A 300 -10.33 -4.82 10.77
CA ALA A 300 -10.06 -5.43 9.48
C ALA A 300 -11.22 -5.21 8.49
N GLY A 301 -11.03 -5.58 7.22
CA GLY A 301 -12.01 -5.42 6.14
C GLY A 301 -12.11 -3.98 5.62
N GLY A 302 -12.42 -3.82 4.33
CA GLY A 302 -12.41 -2.52 3.65
C GLY A 302 -13.49 -1.51 4.07
N GLY A 303 -14.43 -1.88 4.93
CA GLY A 303 -15.50 -0.99 5.43
C GLY A 303 -15.05 -0.05 6.55
N SER A 304 -15.98 0.80 7.01
CA SER A 304 -15.72 1.78 8.07
C SER A 304 -16.19 1.31 9.44
N LEU A 305 -15.38 1.49 10.49
CA LEU A 305 -15.78 1.40 11.89
C LEU A 305 -15.82 2.81 12.48
N THR A 306 -16.99 3.27 12.90
CA THR A 306 -17.17 4.57 13.56
C THR A 306 -17.37 4.39 15.06
N LEU A 307 -16.55 5.06 15.88
CA LEU A 307 -16.75 5.14 17.33
C LEU A 307 -17.16 6.56 17.72
N ASN A 308 -18.39 6.72 18.21
CA ASN A 308 -18.89 8.03 18.67
C ASN A 308 -18.85 8.18 20.20
N GLY A 309 -18.76 7.07 20.94
CA GLY A 309 -18.76 7.08 22.40
C GLY A 309 -17.51 7.72 23.01
N ASN A 310 -17.64 8.21 24.24
CA ASN A 310 -16.49 8.60 25.07
C ASN A 310 -16.01 7.37 25.83
N ASN A 311 -14.95 6.73 25.33
CA ASN A 311 -14.51 5.42 25.78
C ASN A 311 -13.49 5.52 26.93
N SER A 312 -13.78 6.34 27.95
CA SER A 312 -12.85 6.62 29.06
C SER A 312 -12.45 5.41 29.91
N THR A 313 -13.11 4.26 29.76
CA THR A 313 -12.74 3.01 30.43
C THR A 313 -12.03 2.01 29.51
N PHE A 314 -11.95 2.29 28.21
CA PHE A 314 -11.24 1.44 27.24
C PHE A 314 -9.74 1.81 27.24
N THR A 315 -8.89 0.84 27.55
CA THR A 315 -7.42 0.96 27.66
C THR A 315 -6.69 0.08 26.65
N GLY A 316 -7.43 -0.75 25.91
CA GLY A 316 -6.92 -1.69 24.94
C GLY A 316 -6.25 -1.04 23.75
N ARG A 317 -5.33 -1.80 23.15
CA ARG A 317 -4.64 -1.47 21.91
C ARG A 317 -5.61 -1.38 20.73
N ILE A 318 -5.39 -0.45 19.81
CA ILE A 318 -6.10 -0.38 18.53
C ILE A 318 -5.12 -0.72 17.39
N VAL A 319 -5.50 -1.64 16.51
CA VAL A 319 -4.77 -2.00 15.28
C VAL A 319 -5.66 -1.79 14.07
N LEU A 320 -5.17 -1.08 13.06
CA LEU A 320 -5.88 -0.72 11.85
C LEU A 320 -5.29 -1.47 10.65
N ASP A 321 -5.82 -2.65 10.33
CA ASP A 321 -5.34 -3.46 9.22
C ASP A 321 -5.87 -2.96 7.87
N GLU A 322 -7.17 -2.63 7.80
CA GLU A 322 -7.84 -2.23 6.57
C GLU A 322 -9.06 -1.31 6.81
N GLY A 323 -9.46 -0.58 5.78
CA GLY A 323 -10.65 0.28 5.78
C GLY A 323 -10.48 1.52 6.66
N ASN A 324 -11.60 2.16 7.01
CA ASN A 324 -11.59 3.40 7.80
C ASN A 324 -11.94 3.15 9.25
N PHE A 325 -11.21 3.80 10.16
CA PHE A 325 -11.54 3.92 11.57
C PHE A 325 -11.86 5.38 11.86
N ILE A 326 -13.13 5.67 12.11
CA ILE A 326 -13.69 7.02 12.13
C ILE A 326 -13.92 7.46 13.59
N VAL A 327 -13.33 8.58 13.98
CA VAL A 327 -13.44 9.15 15.34
C VAL A 327 -13.50 10.68 15.31
N SER A 328 -14.09 11.26 16.35
CA SER A 328 -14.19 12.72 16.56
C SER A 328 -13.42 13.22 17.79
N SER A 329 -12.77 12.33 18.56
CA SER A 329 -11.99 12.71 19.75
C SER A 329 -10.97 11.63 20.12
N ASN A 330 -9.92 12.00 20.85
CA ASN A 330 -8.96 11.03 21.42
C ASN A 330 -9.65 10.07 22.39
N THR A 331 -10.62 10.56 23.17
CA THR A 331 -11.41 9.73 24.09
C THR A 331 -12.28 8.69 23.39
N ALA A 332 -12.66 8.89 22.13
CA ALA A 332 -13.33 7.86 21.34
C ALA A 332 -12.40 6.66 21.04
N MET A 333 -11.09 6.83 21.12
CA MET A 333 -10.10 5.76 21.01
C MET A 333 -9.68 5.16 22.35
N GLY A 334 -10.32 5.59 23.44
CA GLY A 334 -9.99 5.13 24.78
C GLY A 334 -9.25 6.15 25.63
N THR A 335 -8.97 5.76 26.87
CA THR A 335 -8.05 6.50 27.75
C THR A 335 -6.61 6.28 27.30
N ALA A 336 -5.83 7.37 27.25
CA ALA A 336 -4.40 7.26 26.96
C ALA A 336 -3.68 6.54 28.13
N PRO A 337 -2.66 5.70 27.86
CA PRO A 337 -1.91 5.03 28.91
C PRO A 337 -1.28 6.01 29.92
N GLU A 338 -1.14 5.60 31.19
CA GLU A 338 -0.47 6.42 32.22
C GLU A 338 1.02 6.65 31.93
N SER A 339 1.63 5.78 31.12
CA SER A 339 3.01 5.88 30.65
C SER A 339 3.09 5.43 29.19
N LEU A 340 4.04 5.94 28.42
CA LEU A 340 4.21 5.63 27.00
C LEU A 340 4.13 4.12 26.70
N VAL A 341 3.11 3.72 25.92
CA VAL A 341 3.01 2.40 25.30
C VAL A 341 3.24 2.57 23.81
N THR A 342 4.36 2.05 23.30
CA THR A 342 4.88 2.38 21.96
C THR A 342 3.95 2.00 20.80
N ASN A 343 3.10 1.01 20.98
CA ASN A 343 2.25 0.45 19.94
C ASN A 343 0.77 0.48 20.33
N GLN A 344 0.34 1.45 21.14
CA GLN A 344 -1.06 1.59 21.59
C GLN A 344 -2.03 1.81 20.42
N LEU A 345 -1.58 2.53 19.39
CA LEU A 345 -2.26 2.66 18.11
C LEU A 345 -1.32 2.16 17.00
N GLU A 346 -1.76 1.18 16.22
CA GLU A 346 -0.99 0.64 15.09
C GLU A 346 -1.73 0.86 13.77
N PHE A 347 -1.04 1.41 12.79
CA PHE A 347 -1.44 1.46 11.39
C PHE A 347 -0.75 0.31 10.66
N ALA A 348 -1.52 -0.65 10.16
CA ALA A 348 -1.05 -1.83 9.43
C ALA A 348 -1.65 -1.96 8.02
N GLY A 349 -2.24 -0.87 7.51
CA GLY A 349 -2.88 -0.76 6.20
C GLY A 349 -4.19 0.03 6.22
N GLY A 350 -4.82 0.16 7.39
CA GLY A 350 -6.04 0.92 7.60
C GLY A 350 -5.83 2.43 7.70
N VAL A 351 -6.94 3.18 7.69
CA VAL A 351 -6.96 4.65 7.73
C VAL A 351 -7.63 5.14 9.01
N LEU A 352 -6.96 6.02 9.76
CA LEU A 352 -7.61 6.83 10.80
C LEU A 352 -8.28 8.03 10.14
N HIS A 353 -9.60 8.13 10.24
CA HIS A 353 -10.38 9.25 9.71
C HIS A 353 -10.86 10.15 10.87
N ALA A 354 -10.22 11.31 11.02
CA ALA A 354 -10.53 12.31 12.02
C ALA A 354 -11.61 13.28 11.50
N THR A 355 -12.77 13.31 12.17
CA THR A 355 -13.91 14.16 11.78
C THR A 355 -13.98 15.48 12.55
N ASP A 356 -13.10 15.69 13.52
CA ASP A 356 -13.02 16.92 14.32
C ASP A 356 -11.57 17.21 14.69
N ASP A 357 -11.33 18.28 15.44
CA ASP A 357 -10.02 18.57 16.01
C ASP A 357 -9.69 17.54 17.11
N ILE A 358 -8.56 16.83 16.94
CA ILE A 358 -8.15 15.74 17.82
C ILE A 358 -6.69 15.91 18.20
N GLU A 359 -6.39 15.80 19.50
CA GLU A 359 -5.04 15.75 20.02
C GLU A 359 -4.75 14.36 20.60
N LEU A 360 -3.74 13.67 20.04
CA LEU A 360 -3.28 12.38 20.53
C LEU A 360 -2.20 12.59 21.58
N GLU A 361 -2.53 12.19 22.81
CA GLU A 361 -1.68 12.32 24.00
C GLU A 361 -0.31 11.66 23.84
N SER A 362 0.72 12.29 24.41
CA SER A 362 2.12 11.85 24.30
C SER A 362 2.42 10.41 24.74
N THR A 363 1.55 9.81 25.57
CA THR A 363 1.70 8.42 26.05
C THR A 363 1.03 7.37 25.17
N ARG A 364 0.21 7.78 24.19
CA ARG A 364 -0.41 6.89 23.20
C ARG A 364 0.55 6.67 22.02
N GLY A 365 1.57 5.84 22.20
CA GLY A 365 2.55 5.58 21.14
C GLY A 365 1.92 4.99 19.87
N ILE A 366 2.45 5.44 18.74
CA ILE A 366 1.95 5.11 17.40
C ILE A 366 2.96 4.27 16.66
N THR A 367 2.53 3.14 16.08
CA THR A 367 3.36 2.33 15.19
C THR A 367 2.78 2.32 13.78
N ILE A 368 3.61 2.54 12.77
CA ILE A 368 3.22 2.57 11.36
C ILE A 368 4.00 1.49 10.60
N THR A 369 3.30 0.42 10.24
CA THR A 369 3.78 -0.60 9.30
C THR A 369 3.18 -0.40 7.91
N GLY A 370 2.08 0.37 7.83
CA GLY A 370 1.48 0.90 6.61
C GLY A 370 0.10 1.51 6.89
N GLY A 371 -0.47 2.27 5.95
CA GLY A 371 -1.83 2.81 6.08
C GLY A 371 -1.87 4.32 5.96
N GLY A 372 -2.91 4.96 6.51
CA GLY A 372 -3.11 6.38 6.30
C GLY A 372 -3.83 7.15 7.39
N ILE A 373 -3.78 8.46 7.25
CA ILE A 373 -4.51 9.43 8.05
C ILE A 373 -5.32 10.29 7.09
N ASP A 374 -6.60 10.41 7.38
CA ASP A 374 -7.55 11.27 6.68
C ASP A 374 -8.14 12.26 7.69
N VAL A 375 -7.91 13.55 7.47
CA VAL A 375 -8.40 14.62 8.34
C VAL A 375 -9.38 15.46 7.51
N GLN A 376 -10.59 15.64 8.05
CA GLN A 376 -11.61 16.43 7.38
C GLN A 376 -11.15 17.88 7.10
N PRO A 377 -11.71 18.55 6.07
CA PRO A 377 -11.43 19.95 5.81
C PRO A 377 -11.62 20.81 7.06
N ASP A 378 -10.75 21.82 7.23
CA ASP A 378 -10.75 22.76 8.36
C ASP A 378 -10.55 22.13 9.76
N LYS A 379 -10.15 20.85 9.83
CA LYS A 379 -9.83 20.14 11.08
C LYS A 379 -8.35 19.84 11.21
N SER A 380 -7.91 19.60 12.44
CA SER A 380 -6.54 19.22 12.77
C SER A 380 -6.47 17.93 13.58
N LEU A 381 -5.58 17.01 13.19
CA LEU A 381 -5.14 15.90 14.03
C LEU A 381 -3.72 16.20 14.52
N THR A 382 -3.55 16.48 15.80
CA THR A 382 -2.25 16.70 16.45
C THR A 382 -1.75 15.41 17.08
N ILE A 383 -0.50 15.06 16.78
CA ILE A 383 0.19 13.89 17.35
C ILE A 383 1.31 14.39 18.27
N GLU A 384 1.09 14.29 19.58
CA GLU A 384 2.08 14.57 20.63
C GLU A 384 2.94 13.35 20.98
N SER A 385 2.54 12.17 20.50
CA SER A 385 3.12 10.87 20.88
C SER A 385 4.24 10.39 19.97
N PRO A 386 5.20 9.59 20.49
CA PRO A 386 6.21 8.92 19.69
C PRO A 386 5.62 8.08 18.56
N VAL A 387 6.08 8.37 17.34
CA VAL A 387 5.78 7.59 16.13
C VAL A 387 6.94 6.62 15.88
N TYR A 388 6.63 5.38 15.53
CA TYR A 388 7.59 4.33 15.22
C TYR A 388 7.22 3.62 13.92
N GLY A 389 8.20 2.98 13.29
CA GLY A 389 7.97 2.06 12.19
C GLY A 389 8.54 2.56 10.87
N THR A 390 8.59 1.67 9.88
CA THR A 390 9.25 1.87 8.58
C THR A 390 8.26 1.83 7.41
N GLY A 391 6.95 1.74 7.69
CA GLY A 391 5.92 1.74 6.65
C GLY A 391 5.76 3.12 6.00
N ALA A 392 5.06 3.19 4.86
CA ALA A 392 4.60 4.48 4.34
C ALA A 392 3.36 4.95 5.11
N LEU A 393 3.31 6.24 5.46
CA LEU A 393 2.15 6.92 6.00
C LEU A 393 1.50 7.77 4.91
N ILE A 394 0.27 7.44 4.53
CA ILE A 394 -0.47 8.17 3.49
C ILE A 394 -1.39 9.22 4.13
N LYS A 395 -1.19 10.50 3.81
CA LYS A 395 -2.06 11.60 4.22
C LYS A 395 -3.05 11.94 3.10
N ASN A 396 -4.32 11.57 3.27
CA ASN A 396 -5.36 11.65 2.23
C ASN A 396 -6.37 12.80 2.38
N GLY A 397 -6.55 13.34 3.58
CA GLY A 397 -7.56 14.38 3.85
C GLY A 397 -7.09 15.81 3.62
N GLU A 398 -8.01 16.75 3.42
CA GLU A 398 -7.67 18.17 3.20
C GLU A 398 -7.28 18.94 4.48
N GLY A 399 -7.63 18.42 5.66
CA GLY A 399 -7.27 19.00 6.96
C GLY A 399 -5.78 18.90 7.31
N ASN A 400 -5.42 19.42 8.48
CA ASN A 400 -4.05 19.50 8.98
C ASN A 400 -3.68 18.22 9.77
N LEU A 401 -2.54 17.61 9.47
CA LEU A 401 -1.90 16.64 10.36
C LEU A 401 -0.71 17.33 11.02
N VAL A 402 -0.76 17.53 12.33
CA VAL A 402 0.30 18.19 13.10
C VAL A 402 1.14 17.13 13.81
N LEU A 403 2.46 17.15 13.60
CA LEU A 403 3.44 16.30 14.27
C LEU A 403 4.24 17.15 15.27
N ASN A 404 3.93 17.03 16.57
CA ASN A 404 4.57 17.79 17.66
C ASN A 404 5.61 16.97 18.45
N ASN A 405 5.90 15.75 17.99
CA ASN A 405 6.44 14.68 18.81
C ASN A 405 7.93 14.81 19.28
N ASP A 406 8.25 14.12 20.40
CA ASP A 406 9.54 13.90 21.11
C ASP A 406 10.56 13.03 20.31
N PRO A 407 11.87 13.35 20.36
CA PRO A 407 13.00 12.81 19.55
C PRO A 407 13.32 11.31 19.67
N ARG A 408 12.46 10.46 20.25
CA ARG A 408 12.67 9.01 20.38
C ARG A 408 12.06 8.16 19.25
N SER A 409 11.62 8.81 18.18
CA SER A 409 10.95 8.16 17.05
C SER A 409 11.98 7.54 16.08
N ASN A 410 12.03 6.20 16.01
CA ASN A 410 12.72 5.46 14.94
C ASN A 410 11.89 5.52 13.65
N ILE A 411 11.72 6.73 13.11
CA ILE A 411 10.98 7.02 11.86
C ILE A 411 11.94 7.30 10.71
N ASP A 412 13.22 6.95 10.86
CA ASP A 412 14.26 7.24 9.88
C ASP A 412 14.01 6.61 8.49
N ASP A 413 13.11 5.62 8.40
CA ASP A 413 12.66 4.99 7.16
C ASP A 413 11.18 5.29 6.82
N LEU A 414 10.45 6.04 7.65
CA LEU A 414 9.04 6.38 7.42
C LEU A 414 8.90 7.31 6.22
N VAL A 415 8.24 6.86 5.15
CA VAL A 415 7.88 7.73 4.02
C VAL A 415 6.53 8.37 4.31
N ILE A 416 6.43 9.71 4.22
CA ILE A 416 5.15 10.42 4.32
C ILE A 416 4.70 10.77 2.90
N ASP A 417 3.64 10.10 2.42
CA ASP A 417 2.99 10.37 1.14
C ASP A 417 1.80 11.32 1.35
N ILE A 418 1.94 12.58 0.92
CA ILE A 418 0.88 13.59 1.04
C ILE A 418 0.10 13.64 -0.26
N ILE A 419 -1.04 12.96 -0.25
CA ILE A 419 -1.97 13.00 -1.36
C ILE A 419 -2.78 14.30 -1.32
N ARG A 420 -3.23 14.78 -0.16
CA ARG A 420 -3.98 16.05 -0.03
C ARG A 420 -3.73 16.76 1.30
N GLY A 421 -4.09 18.04 1.34
CA GLY A 421 -4.03 18.87 2.55
C GLY A 421 -2.60 19.21 2.96
N GLN A 422 -2.35 19.24 4.27
CA GLN A 422 -1.04 19.63 4.79
C GLN A 422 -0.60 18.76 5.96
N VAL A 423 0.72 18.66 6.12
CA VAL A 423 1.37 18.16 7.33
C VAL A 423 2.17 19.31 7.92
N GLU A 424 1.96 19.59 9.20
CA GLU A 424 2.69 20.60 9.96
C GLU A 424 3.63 19.93 10.95
N ILE A 425 4.91 20.27 10.86
CA ILE A 425 5.96 19.84 11.77
C ILE A 425 6.16 20.97 12.78
N ASN A 426 5.49 20.87 13.93
CA ASN A 426 5.53 21.88 15.00
C ASN A 426 6.08 21.26 16.28
N SER A 427 7.23 20.59 16.16
CA SER A 427 7.94 20.00 17.29
C SER A 427 9.02 20.97 17.79
N ASP A 428 9.20 21.02 19.11
CA ASP A 428 10.36 21.67 19.75
C ASP A 428 11.68 20.93 19.43
N THR A 429 11.63 19.84 18.65
CA THR A 429 12.76 18.98 18.33
C THR A 429 12.81 18.59 16.84
N ASP A 430 13.92 17.97 16.45
CA ASP A 430 14.11 17.46 15.10
C ASP A 430 13.14 16.30 14.79
N VAL A 431 12.33 16.44 13.73
CA VAL A 431 11.56 15.33 13.18
C VAL A 431 12.36 14.66 12.08
N ARG A 432 12.58 13.35 12.19
CA ARG A 432 13.25 12.52 11.18
C ARG A 432 12.21 11.78 10.35
N ILE A 433 12.41 11.58 9.06
CA ILE A 433 11.55 10.77 8.19
C ILE A 433 12.42 10.10 7.13
N GLY A 434 11.98 8.96 6.60
CA GLY A 434 12.60 8.34 5.43
C GLY A 434 12.60 9.26 4.21
N GLY A 435 11.48 9.91 3.94
CA GLY A 435 11.36 10.88 2.85
C GLY A 435 9.94 11.37 2.62
N LEU A 436 9.80 12.26 1.66
CA LEU A 436 8.52 12.85 1.27
C LEU A 436 8.07 12.32 -0.09
N GLU A 437 6.81 11.91 -0.16
CA GLU A 437 6.14 11.52 -1.40
C GLU A 437 4.84 12.32 -1.62
N GLY A 438 4.38 12.31 -2.88
CA GLY A 438 3.07 12.82 -3.25
C GLY A 438 3.08 14.26 -3.77
N GLY A 439 1.99 14.99 -3.53
CA GLY A 439 1.82 16.38 -3.95
C GLY A 439 1.56 16.63 -5.42
N VAL A 440 1.33 15.57 -6.22
CA VAL A 440 0.91 15.71 -7.63
C VAL A 440 -0.45 16.39 -7.81
N THR A 441 -1.24 16.48 -6.74
CA THR A 441 -2.45 17.32 -6.71
C THR A 441 -2.14 18.68 -6.09
N SER A 442 -2.58 19.75 -6.75
CA SER A 442 -2.43 21.13 -6.26
C SER A 442 -2.93 21.25 -4.81
N GLY A 443 -2.03 21.63 -3.89
CA GLY A 443 -2.37 21.97 -2.51
C GLY A 443 -1.72 21.13 -1.41
N ALA A 444 -0.96 20.06 -1.73
CA ALA A 444 -0.15 19.36 -0.73
C ALA A 444 0.94 20.28 -0.17
N ARG A 445 1.03 20.37 1.16
CA ARG A 445 2.02 21.22 1.85
C ARG A 445 2.71 20.52 2.99
N ILE A 446 3.99 20.81 3.15
CA ILE A 446 4.74 20.62 4.39
C ILE A 446 4.93 21.99 5.03
N ILE A 447 4.49 22.14 6.28
CA ILE A 447 4.67 23.38 7.07
C ILE A 447 5.70 23.09 8.15
N ILE A 448 6.75 23.91 8.25
CA ILE A 448 7.82 23.79 9.24
C ILE A 448 8.02 25.17 9.87
N PRO A 449 7.20 25.56 10.87
CA PRO A 449 7.20 26.92 11.39
C PRO A 449 8.60 27.32 11.90
N GLU A 450 9.15 26.56 12.85
CA GLU A 450 10.47 26.78 13.43
C GLU A 450 11.31 25.48 13.57
N SER A 451 10.68 24.32 13.42
CA SER A 451 11.29 22.99 13.64
C SER A 451 12.33 22.61 12.57
N SER A 452 13.03 21.50 12.79
CA SER A 452 13.88 20.90 11.74
C SER A 452 13.27 19.61 11.20
N LEU A 453 13.21 19.49 9.87
CA LEU A 453 12.78 18.28 9.15
C LEU A 453 13.99 17.56 8.56
N PHE A 454 14.27 16.34 9.02
CA PHE A 454 15.36 15.50 8.53
C PHE A 454 14.83 14.38 7.62
N MET A 455 15.30 14.33 6.38
CA MET A 455 15.08 13.25 5.43
C MET A 455 16.27 12.29 5.44
N THR A 456 16.10 11.13 6.07
CA THR A 456 17.15 10.15 6.44
C THR A 456 17.15 8.89 5.59
N GLY A 457 16.14 8.66 4.74
CA GLY A 457 15.99 7.43 3.98
C GLY A 457 17.02 7.24 2.86
N ALA A 458 17.26 5.97 2.54
CA ALA A 458 18.16 5.53 1.47
C ALA A 458 17.48 5.36 0.09
N GLY A 459 16.14 5.43 0.04
CA GLY A 459 15.35 5.30 -1.20
C GLY A 459 15.27 6.58 -2.04
N THR A 460 14.57 6.48 -3.17
CA THR A 460 14.23 7.63 -4.02
C THR A 460 12.78 8.01 -3.77
N ASN A 461 12.53 9.23 -3.30
CA ASN A 461 11.19 9.75 -3.01
C ASN A 461 10.93 11.01 -3.85
N SER A 462 9.67 11.30 -4.19
CA SER A 462 9.30 12.44 -5.03
C SER A 462 8.14 13.23 -4.45
N PHE A 463 8.37 14.52 -4.20
CA PHE A 463 7.38 15.42 -3.63
C PHE A 463 7.16 16.63 -4.55
N ALA A 464 5.93 16.77 -5.04
CA ALA A 464 5.49 17.86 -5.90
C ALA A 464 4.70 18.96 -5.17
N GLY A 465 4.55 18.85 -3.85
CA GLY A 465 3.94 19.88 -3.00
C GLY A 465 4.93 20.98 -2.60
N SER A 466 4.44 21.96 -1.84
CA SER A 466 5.29 23.07 -1.35
C SER A 466 5.78 22.84 0.08
N ILE A 467 6.99 23.30 0.38
CA ILE A 467 7.53 23.41 1.73
C ILE A 467 7.49 24.88 2.16
N ILE A 468 6.93 25.16 3.34
CA ILE A 468 6.74 26.52 3.86
C ILE A 468 7.14 26.63 5.34
N GLY A 469 7.46 27.84 5.80
CA GLY A 469 7.86 28.13 7.20
C GLY A 469 9.30 28.61 7.33
N GLU A 470 9.82 28.75 8.55
CA GLU A 470 11.15 29.30 8.83
C GLU A 470 12.13 28.23 9.35
N GLY A 471 11.64 27.00 9.55
CA GLY A 471 12.42 25.86 10.03
C GLY A 471 13.46 25.32 9.04
N THR A 472 14.33 24.42 9.53
CA THR A 472 15.43 23.86 8.73
C THR A 472 15.01 22.58 8.01
N VAL A 473 15.42 22.40 6.76
CA VAL A 473 15.21 21.16 5.99
C VAL A 473 16.56 20.46 5.81
N VAL A 474 16.72 19.24 6.31
CA VAL A 474 17.99 18.49 6.28
C VAL A 474 17.86 17.21 5.49
N LYS A 475 18.61 17.05 4.40
CA LYS A 475 18.83 15.75 3.74
C LYS A 475 20.07 15.09 4.33
N SER A 476 19.90 13.91 4.93
CA SER A 476 20.98 13.18 5.63
C SER A 476 21.02 11.68 5.31
N GLY A 477 20.00 11.14 4.65
CA GLY A 477 20.02 9.79 4.09
C GLY A 477 20.81 9.71 2.78
N SER A 478 21.29 8.51 2.43
CA SER A 478 22.04 8.29 1.18
C SER A 478 21.19 8.33 -0.09
N GLY A 479 19.85 8.33 0.04
CA GLY A 479 18.91 8.27 -1.08
C GLY A 479 18.71 9.60 -1.81
N ILE A 480 17.74 9.63 -2.73
CA ILE A 480 17.38 10.81 -3.53
C ILE A 480 16.03 11.36 -3.05
N GLN A 481 15.93 12.66 -2.84
CA GLN A 481 14.63 13.35 -2.70
C GLN A 481 14.45 14.27 -3.90
N LEU A 482 13.48 13.96 -4.75
CA LEU A 482 13.03 14.84 -5.82
C LEU A 482 12.02 15.84 -5.26
N LEU A 483 12.27 17.13 -5.47
CA LEU A 483 11.41 18.25 -5.12
C LEU A 483 10.99 18.96 -6.40
N SER A 484 9.71 18.91 -6.75
CA SER A 484 9.19 19.53 -7.98
C SER A 484 8.15 20.62 -7.76
N GLY A 485 7.67 20.79 -6.54
CA GLY A 485 6.78 21.89 -6.16
C GLY A 485 7.55 23.12 -5.70
N ASP A 486 7.07 24.31 -6.09
CA ASP A 486 7.60 25.58 -5.61
C ASP A 486 7.47 25.67 -4.08
N SER A 487 8.56 25.98 -3.40
CA SER A 487 8.62 26.11 -1.96
C SER A 487 8.88 27.57 -1.56
N THR A 488 8.34 27.99 -0.41
CA THR A 488 8.51 29.36 0.09
C THR A 488 9.06 29.41 1.50
N PHE A 489 9.59 28.29 2.02
CA PHE A 489 10.25 28.28 3.32
C PHE A 489 11.50 29.16 3.29
N THR A 490 11.74 29.89 4.37
CA THR A 490 12.83 30.86 4.50
C THR A 490 13.98 30.34 5.37
N GLY A 491 13.78 29.21 6.05
CA GLY A 491 14.82 28.53 6.79
C GLY A 491 15.87 27.86 5.91
N THR A 492 16.90 27.29 6.51
CA THR A 492 18.04 26.75 5.75
C THR A 492 17.76 25.33 5.23
N MET A 493 18.10 25.05 3.97
CA MET A 493 18.23 23.69 3.46
C MET A 493 19.66 23.19 3.67
N VAL A 494 19.84 22.03 4.29
CA VAL A 494 21.13 21.38 4.53
C VAL A 494 21.17 20.02 3.84
N ILE A 495 22.12 19.79 2.95
CA ILE A 495 22.33 18.49 2.29
C ILE A 495 23.63 17.88 2.81
N SER A 496 23.50 17.07 3.86
CA SER A 496 24.60 16.40 4.56
C SER A 496 24.98 15.04 3.97
N SER A 497 24.08 14.40 3.22
CA SER A 497 24.31 13.14 2.50
C SER A 497 23.24 12.92 1.42
N GLY A 498 23.46 11.96 0.51
CA GLY A 498 22.55 11.63 -0.58
C GLY A 498 22.36 12.78 -1.57
N VAL A 499 21.18 12.83 -2.20
CA VAL A 499 20.87 13.82 -3.24
C VAL A 499 19.53 14.52 -2.96
N ILE A 500 19.50 15.86 -3.06
CA ILE A 500 18.26 16.57 -3.41
C ILE A 500 18.29 16.79 -4.91
N SER A 501 17.28 16.31 -5.62
CA SER A 501 17.05 16.68 -7.03
C SER A 501 15.92 17.70 -7.04
N ALA A 502 16.17 18.94 -7.47
CA ALA A 502 15.16 20.00 -7.42
C ALA A 502 14.81 20.46 -8.83
N TYR A 503 13.56 20.25 -9.23
CA TYR A 503 13.07 20.54 -10.59
C TYR A 503 13.29 21.99 -11.03
N SER A 504 13.26 22.91 -10.07
CA SER A 504 13.55 24.32 -10.24
C SER A 504 14.22 24.87 -8.98
N PRO A 505 14.93 26.01 -9.07
CA PRO A 505 15.48 26.69 -7.89
C PRO A 505 14.41 27.03 -6.84
N SER A 506 13.18 27.35 -7.27
CA SER A 506 12.05 27.64 -6.37
C SER A 506 11.66 26.44 -5.50
N ALA A 507 11.93 25.20 -5.91
CA ALA A 507 11.69 24.02 -5.08
C ALA A 507 12.63 23.95 -3.86
N LEU A 508 13.74 24.68 -3.86
CA LEU A 508 14.68 24.79 -2.74
C LEU A 508 14.28 25.82 -1.69
N GLY A 509 13.21 26.59 -1.91
CA GLY A 509 12.77 27.65 -1.00
C GLY A 509 13.47 29.00 -1.19
N LEU A 510 13.24 29.90 -0.24
CA LEU A 510 13.76 31.26 -0.22
C LEU A 510 14.89 31.46 0.82
N GLY A 511 15.23 30.41 1.56
CA GLY A 511 16.25 30.45 2.59
C GLY A 511 17.66 30.15 2.09
N GLY A 512 18.60 30.01 3.04
CA GLY A 512 19.97 29.61 2.74
C GLY A 512 20.08 28.14 2.34
N LEU A 513 21.12 27.80 1.57
CA LEU A 513 21.46 26.42 1.23
C LEU A 513 22.87 26.08 1.74
N ILE A 514 23.00 24.91 2.38
CA ILE A 514 24.26 24.35 2.87
C ILE A 514 24.43 22.94 2.29
N LEU A 515 25.61 22.65 1.76
CA LEU A 515 25.98 21.32 1.31
C LEU A 515 27.12 20.81 2.20
N SER A 516 26.84 19.82 3.05
CA SER A 516 27.71 19.32 4.13
C SER A 516 28.02 17.82 3.96
N GLY A 517 28.26 17.39 2.72
CA GLY A 517 28.58 16.00 2.36
C GLY A 517 27.60 15.29 1.42
N GLY A 518 26.46 15.92 1.09
CA GLY A 518 25.56 15.44 0.04
C GLY A 518 25.61 16.30 -1.23
N SER A 519 24.84 15.89 -2.24
CA SER A 519 24.79 16.51 -3.56
C SER A 519 23.45 17.23 -3.79
N LEU A 520 23.51 18.39 -4.43
CA LEU A 520 22.35 19.00 -5.07
C LEU A 520 22.41 18.67 -6.57
N ASP A 521 21.34 18.06 -7.07
CA ASP A 521 21.07 17.88 -8.48
C ASP A 521 20.00 18.90 -8.88
N LEU A 522 20.36 19.80 -9.77
CA LEU A 522 19.41 20.69 -10.43
C LEU A 522 19.31 20.16 -11.85
N PRO A 523 18.27 19.41 -12.23
CA PRO A 523 17.98 19.25 -13.64
C PRO A 523 17.87 20.66 -14.25
N SER A 524 18.48 20.84 -15.41
CA SER A 524 18.54 22.13 -16.04
C SER A 524 17.13 22.68 -16.22
N SER A 525 16.89 23.96 -15.94
CA SER A 525 15.55 24.56 -16.03
C SER A 525 15.01 24.69 -17.47
N GLU A 526 15.60 23.96 -18.44
CA GLU A 526 15.05 23.66 -19.76
C GLU A 526 14.69 22.18 -19.96
N ASP A 527 14.92 21.31 -18.96
CA ASP A 527 14.53 19.88 -18.91
C ASP A 527 13.00 19.67 -18.82
N ALA A 528 12.21 20.74 -18.92
CA ALA A 528 10.75 20.70 -18.99
C ALA A 528 10.18 20.76 -20.42
N SER A 529 10.99 20.93 -21.49
CA SER A 529 10.38 21.18 -22.83
C SER A 529 11.08 20.70 -24.11
N SER A 530 12.18 19.93 -24.10
CA SER A 530 12.81 19.50 -25.37
C SER A 530 13.19 18.01 -25.45
N ASN A 531 12.17 17.17 -25.57
CA ASN A 531 12.30 15.72 -25.79
C ASN A 531 12.84 15.45 -27.22
N GLY A 532 13.88 14.63 -27.36
CA GLY A 532 14.49 14.28 -28.66
C GLY A 532 15.93 14.76 -28.85
N ILE A 533 16.40 14.72 -30.09
CA ILE A 533 17.77 15.02 -30.53
C ILE A 533 17.76 16.03 -31.67
N TRP A 534 18.73 16.95 -31.71
CA TRP A 534 18.81 17.93 -32.80
C TRP A 534 19.27 17.27 -34.10
N GLU A 535 18.47 17.37 -35.16
CA GLU A 535 18.80 16.97 -36.53
C GLU A 535 19.25 18.21 -37.35
N GLY A 536 20.25 18.02 -38.20
CA GLY A 536 20.72 19.04 -39.13
C GLY A 536 21.34 18.49 -40.40
N LEU A 537 21.22 19.26 -41.49
CA LEU A 537 21.79 18.93 -42.80
C LEU A 537 22.96 19.87 -43.14
N LEU A 538 24.12 19.29 -43.45
CA LEU A 538 25.29 20.00 -43.97
C LEU A 538 25.52 19.64 -45.45
N PRO A 539 25.63 20.62 -46.36
CA PRO A 539 25.94 20.37 -47.76
C PRO A 539 27.44 20.11 -47.99
N GLY A 540 27.76 19.38 -49.05
CA GLY A 540 29.14 19.08 -49.48
C GLY A 540 29.59 17.67 -49.15
N GLU A 541 30.88 17.40 -49.33
CA GLU A 541 31.48 16.10 -48.95
C GLU A 541 31.26 15.79 -47.46
N PHE A 542 31.45 14.53 -47.07
CA PHE A 542 31.20 14.07 -45.70
C PHE A 542 31.87 14.96 -44.64
N ASN A 543 31.04 15.74 -43.96
CA ASN A 543 31.48 16.85 -43.13
C ASN A 543 31.61 16.41 -41.67
N ILE A 544 32.86 16.31 -41.21
CA ILE A 544 33.20 15.86 -39.85
C ILE A 544 33.56 17.00 -38.90
N THR A 545 33.58 18.25 -39.37
CA THR A 545 34.13 19.39 -38.64
C THR A 545 33.09 20.44 -38.28
N ASP A 546 32.12 20.69 -39.16
CA ASP A 546 31.17 21.78 -38.95
C ASP A 546 30.14 21.39 -37.88
N PRO A 547 29.73 22.35 -37.02
CA PRO A 547 28.70 22.11 -36.02
C PRO A 547 27.39 21.64 -36.64
N ASN A 548 26.60 20.86 -35.89
CA ASN A 548 25.22 20.58 -36.27
C ASN A 548 24.45 21.91 -36.40
N PRO A 549 23.78 22.19 -37.54
CA PRO A 549 22.98 23.39 -37.69
C PRO A 549 21.68 23.38 -36.86
N GLN A 550 21.33 22.25 -36.22
CA GLN A 550 20.22 22.13 -35.27
C GLN A 550 18.88 22.62 -35.87
N THR A 551 18.53 22.09 -37.04
CA THR A 551 17.39 22.58 -37.82
C THR A 551 16.04 22.09 -37.33
N GLU A 552 15.98 20.91 -36.72
CA GLU A 552 14.72 20.32 -36.23
C GLU A 552 15.01 19.37 -35.06
N LEU A 553 14.14 19.35 -34.05
CA LEU A 553 14.22 18.36 -32.96
C LEU A 553 13.47 17.10 -33.38
N GLN A 554 14.11 15.95 -33.31
CA GLN A 554 13.54 14.66 -33.70
C GLN A 554 13.49 13.69 -32.52
N PRO A 555 12.46 12.84 -32.40
CA PRO A 555 12.44 11.80 -31.38
C PRO A 555 13.43 10.67 -31.70
N ASP A 556 13.96 10.60 -32.92
CA ASP A 556 14.86 9.54 -33.38
C ASP A 556 15.90 10.06 -34.39
N PHE A 557 16.71 9.13 -34.94
CA PHE A 557 17.71 9.40 -35.98
C PHE A 557 17.11 9.29 -37.39
N ARG A 558 15.94 9.89 -37.62
CA ARG A 558 15.04 9.71 -38.78
C ARG A 558 15.72 9.44 -40.12
N MET A 559 16.62 10.32 -40.58
CA MET A 559 17.28 10.20 -41.88
C MET A 559 18.24 9.00 -41.94
N LEU A 560 18.81 8.59 -40.81
CA LEU A 560 19.60 7.38 -40.69
C LEU A 560 18.73 6.12 -40.64
N GLN A 561 17.40 6.22 -40.65
CA GLN A 561 16.48 5.07 -40.65
C GLN A 561 15.71 4.90 -41.96
N THR A 562 16.04 5.68 -42.99
CA THR A 562 15.36 5.67 -44.30
C THR A 562 16.33 5.79 -45.47
N THR A 563 16.01 5.14 -46.60
CA THR A 563 16.74 5.27 -47.87
C THR A 563 16.17 6.37 -48.77
N SER A 564 15.17 7.12 -48.29
CA SER A 564 14.51 8.20 -49.03
C SER A 564 14.91 9.56 -48.47
N GLY A 565 15.02 10.57 -49.33
CA GLY A 565 15.28 11.96 -48.93
C GLY A 565 16.76 12.35 -48.85
N TRP A 566 17.68 11.44 -49.22
CA TRP A 566 19.11 11.74 -49.33
C TRP A 566 19.42 12.42 -50.67
N GLY A 567 20.11 13.56 -50.64
CA GLY A 567 20.72 14.19 -51.80
C GLY A 567 22.19 13.82 -51.95
N ASP A 568 22.76 14.06 -53.13
CA ASP A 568 24.19 13.88 -53.38
C ASP A 568 25.02 14.88 -52.55
N TYR A 569 26.15 14.43 -52.00
CA TYR A 569 27.08 15.27 -51.24
C TYR A 569 26.38 15.99 -50.08
N GLN A 570 25.90 15.20 -49.13
CA GLN A 570 25.18 15.67 -47.94
C GLN A 570 25.61 14.90 -46.71
N THR A 571 25.63 15.58 -45.55
CA THR A 571 25.83 14.97 -44.24
C THR A 571 24.68 15.33 -43.32
N TRP A 572 23.96 14.32 -42.84
CA TRP A 572 22.99 14.47 -41.76
C TRP A 572 23.71 14.31 -40.43
N VAL A 573 23.49 15.26 -39.52
CA VAL A 573 24.13 15.35 -38.21
C VAL A 573 23.04 15.34 -37.14
N TYR A 574 23.25 14.53 -36.11
CA TYR A 574 22.41 14.44 -34.93
C TYR A 574 23.24 14.77 -33.69
N THR A 575 22.77 15.65 -32.81
CA THR A 575 23.46 16.02 -31.56
C THR A 575 22.50 16.12 -30.38
N GLY A 576 22.84 15.54 -29.25
CA GLY A 576 22.07 15.63 -28.01
C GLY A 576 22.65 14.73 -26.94
N GLN A 577 21.82 14.27 -26.01
CA GLN A 577 22.19 13.32 -24.98
C GLN A 577 21.33 12.06 -25.09
N MET A 578 21.91 10.92 -24.71
CA MET A 578 21.19 9.67 -24.52
C MET A 578 21.32 9.18 -23.07
N TYR A 579 20.25 8.62 -22.52
CA TYR A 579 20.29 8.04 -21.17
C TYR A 579 20.72 6.57 -21.22
N VAL A 580 21.65 6.21 -20.35
CA VAL A 580 22.10 4.83 -20.14
C VAL A 580 21.55 4.33 -18.81
N HIS A 581 20.60 3.39 -18.86
CA HIS A 581 20.08 2.70 -17.68
C HIS A 581 21.12 1.76 -17.06
N GLU A 582 20.95 1.39 -15.78
CA GLU A 582 21.81 0.42 -15.11
C GLU A 582 21.73 -0.98 -15.75
N ASP A 583 22.85 -1.71 -15.67
CA ASP A 583 22.86 -3.15 -15.88
C ASP A 583 22.35 -3.84 -14.60
N PRO A 584 21.33 -4.72 -14.68
CA PRO A 584 20.84 -5.47 -13.52
C PRO A 584 21.91 -6.27 -12.78
N GLU A 585 23.02 -6.63 -13.46
CA GLU A 585 24.11 -7.41 -12.87
C GLU A 585 25.28 -6.55 -12.35
N THR A 586 25.39 -5.29 -12.79
CA THR A 586 26.52 -4.40 -12.42
C THR A 586 26.01 -2.99 -12.06
N PRO A 587 25.82 -2.68 -10.76
CA PRO A 587 25.29 -1.38 -10.34
C PRO A 587 26.17 -0.21 -10.79
N GLY A 588 25.56 0.79 -11.44
CA GLY A 588 26.21 2.06 -11.82
C GLY A 588 26.90 2.11 -13.18
N PHE A 589 27.02 1.00 -13.92
CA PHE A 589 27.60 0.98 -15.28
C PHE A 589 26.83 0.04 -16.21
N ARG A 590 26.89 0.28 -17.52
CA ARG A 590 26.35 -0.62 -18.55
C ARG A 590 27.26 -0.69 -19.77
N THR A 591 27.40 -1.89 -20.36
CA THR A 591 28.14 -2.07 -21.61
C THR A 591 27.17 -2.03 -22.80
N VAL A 592 27.45 -1.16 -23.77
CA VAL A 592 26.59 -0.89 -24.93
C VAL A 592 27.40 -1.03 -26.23
N THR A 593 26.86 -1.73 -27.23
CA THR A 593 27.43 -1.78 -28.58
C THR A 593 26.66 -0.83 -29.50
N PHE A 594 27.34 0.13 -30.11
CA PHE A 594 26.79 1.03 -31.12
C PHE A 594 27.02 0.43 -32.50
N GLY A 595 26.04 0.54 -33.39
CA GLY A 595 26.13 0.05 -34.76
C GLY A 595 25.72 1.11 -35.77
N GLY A 596 26.49 1.19 -36.87
CA GLY A 596 26.23 2.05 -38.02
C GLY A 596 26.22 1.23 -39.31
N ASN A 597 25.25 1.46 -40.19
CA ASN A 597 25.02 0.71 -41.43
C ASN A 597 24.54 1.66 -42.54
N ILE A 598 25.35 2.67 -42.86
CA ILE A 598 25.02 3.69 -43.86
C ILE A 598 25.85 3.43 -45.12
N ASP A 599 25.20 3.50 -46.30
CA ASP A 599 25.93 3.52 -47.56
C ASP A 599 26.73 4.84 -47.67
N ASP A 600 27.99 4.72 -48.05
CA ASP A 600 29.11 5.67 -47.95
C ASP A 600 29.72 5.94 -46.56
N ASN A 601 29.11 6.77 -45.71
CA ASN A 601 29.81 7.28 -44.51
C ASN A 601 28.96 7.27 -43.23
N ILE A 602 29.57 6.84 -42.13
CA ILE A 602 29.03 7.01 -40.77
C ILE A 602 30.12 7.41 -39.78
N ARG A 603 29.78 8.33 -38.88
CA ARG A 603 30.60 8.70 -37.74
C ARG A 603 29.75 8.77 -36.48
N VAL A 604 30.22 8.18 -35.39
CA VAL A 604 29.57 8.23 -34.08
C VAL A 604 30.58 8.75 -33.08
N ILE A 605 30.18 9.79 -32.36
CA ILE A 605 30.96 10.42 -31.30
C ILE A 605 30.16 10.27 -30.01
N LEU A 606 30.81 9.83 -28.95
CA LEU A 606 30.22 9.63 -27.64
C LEU A 606 31.08 10.33 -26.59
N ASN A 607 30.50 11.26 -25.83
CA ASN A 607 31.21 12.10 -24.86
C ASN A 607 32.48 12.76 -25.45
N GLY A 608 32.41 13.17 -26.73
CA GLY A 608 33.54 13.73 -27.47
C GLY A 608 34.52 12.71 -28.06
N GLU A 609 34.44 11.42 -27.71
CA GLU A 609 35.27 10.36 -28.28
C GLU A 609 34.67 9.83 -29.59
N VAL A 610 35.45 9.77 -30.68
CA VAL A 610 35.01 9.11 -31.91
C VAL A 610 35.06 7.60 -31.73
N ILE A 611 33.90 6.96 -31.64
CA ILE A 611 33.80 5.51 -31.43
C ILE A 611 33.59 4.74 -32.74
N ILE A 612 33.01 5.36 -33.76
CA ILE A 612 32.89 4.83 -35.12
C ILE A 612 33.27 5.94 -36.09
N GLU A 613 34.15 5.67 -37.05
CA GLU A 613 34.35 6.48 -38.26
C GLU A 613 34.61 5.52 -39.43
N ASP A 614 33.57 5.29 -40.23
CA ASP A 614 33.65 4.42 -41.41
C ASP A 614 33.26 5.23 -42.66
N ARG A 615 34.10 5.16 -43.68
CA ARG A 615 33.94 5.83 -44.98
C ARG A 615 33.81 4.82 -46.13
N THR A 616 33.53 3.57 -45.79
CA THR A 616 33.39 2.48 -46.74
C THR A 616 31.92 2.28 -47.04
N TRP A 617 31.57 2.42 -48.31
CA TRP A 617 30.26 2.08 -48.85
C TRP A 617 29.86 0.62 -48.52
N ASN A 618 28.55 0.40 -48.34
CA ASN A 618 27.96 -0.91 -48.03
C ASN A 618 28.65 -1.70 -46.90
N ARG A 619 28.83 -1.07 -45.73
CA ARG A 619 29.43 -1.75 -44.57
C ARG A 619 28.71 -1.42 -43.27
N THR A 620 28.46 -2.45 -42.47
CA THR A 620 28.08 -2.28 -41.06
C THR A 620 29.34 -2.19 -40.19
N SER A 621 29.39 -1.18 -39.33
CA SER A 621 30.46 -0.95 -38.37
C SER A 621 29.89 -0.92 -36.95
N ILE A 622 30.63 -1.48 -35.99
CA ILE A 622 30.21 -1.55 -34.58
C ILE A 622 31.34 -1.08 -33.65
N ALA A 623 30.97 -0.54 -32.50
CA ALA A 623 31.88 -0.19 -31.43
C ALA A 623 31.24 -0.41 -30.06
N THR A 624 31.95 -1.05 -29.13
CA THR A 624 31.45 -1.36 -27.79
C THR A 624 32.08 -0.43 -26.75
N ARG A 625 31.28 0.11 -25.82
CA ARG A 625 31.74 0.97 -24.72
C ARG A 625 31.04 0.60 -23.41
N THR A 626 31.77 0.67 -22.31
CA THR A 626 31.21 0.60 -20.95
C THR A 626 31.02 2.02 -20.44
N LEU A 627 29.78 2.37 -20.09
CA LEU A 627 29.34 3.72 -19.76
C LEU A 627 28.79 3.74 -18.34
N ALA A 628 28.93 4.87 -17.66
CA ALA A 628 28.26 5.08 -16.38
C ALA A 628 26.74 5.15 -16.58
N GLN A 629 25.97 4.88 -15.54
CA GLN A 629 24.55 5.22 -15.56
C GLN A 629 24.39 6.74 -15.67
N GLY A 630 23.47 7.19 -16.51
CA GLY A 630 23.14 8.59 -16.66
C GLY A 630 23.17 9.09 -18.10
N TRP A 631 23.21 10.41 -18.22
CA TRP A 631 23.18 11.10 -19.51
C TRP A 631 24.58 11.17 -20.15
N HIS A 632 24.65 10.78 -21.42
CA HIS A 632 25.86 10.81 -22.24
C HIS A 632 25.65 11.61 -23.52
N ASN A 633 26.61 12.45 -23.87
CA ASN A 633 26.54 13.25 -25.10
C ASN A 633 26.78 12.36 -26.30
N ILE A 634 25.93 12.48 -27.31
CA ILE A 634 26.02 11.70 -28.53
C ILE A 634 25.94 12.61 -29.75
N GLU A 635 26.85 12.38 -30.69
CA GLU A 635 26.76 12.91 -32.04
C GLU A 635 26.83 11.77 -33.06
N VAL A 636 25.90 11.76 -34.01
CA VAL A 636 25.89 10.78 -35.11
C VAL A 636 25.83 11.51 -36.44
N ARG A 637 26.72 11.15 -37.35
CA ARG A 637 26.75 11.67 -38.72
C ARG A 637 26.58 10.53 -39.72
N GLY A 638 25.68 10.71 -40.68
CA GLY A 638 25.59 9.85 -41.87
C GLY A 638 25.76 10.71 -43.12
N GLY A 639 26.54 10.26 -44.09
CA GLY A 639 26.85 11.08 -45.26
C GLY A 639 26.90 10.34 -46.58
N ASN A 640 26.42 11.02 -47.62
CA ASN A 640 26.41 10.58 -49.02
C ASN A 640 27.58 11.22 -49.79
N ALA A 641 28.41 10.41 -50.46
CA ALA A 641 29.49 10.85 -51.33
C ALA A 641 29.09 10.87 -52.83
N GLY A 642 27.84 10.57 -53.15
CA GLY A 642 27.21 10.65 -54.48
C GLY A 642 26.47 9.35 -54.85
N GLY A 643 25.24 9.45 -55.34
CA GLY A 643 24.39 8.29 -55.62
C GLY A 643 23.30 8.07 -54.54
N GLY A 644 22.89 6.83 -54.32
CA GLY A 644 21.91 6.49 -53.29
C GLY A 644 22.57 6.36 -51.92
N ALA A 645 21.96 6.93 -50.88
CA ALA A 645 22.45 6.85 -49.50
C ALA A 645 21.33 6.50 -48.51
N GLY A 646 21.73 6.19 -47.28
CA GLY A 646 20.87 5.69 -46.21
C GLY A 646 21.25 4.27 -45.79
N PRO A 647 20.38 3.57 -45.03
CA PRO A 647 20.69 2.23 -44.54
C PRO A 647 21.04 1.23 -45.65
N SER A 648 22.26 0.68 -45.62
CA SER A 648 22.79 -0.13 -46.73
C SER A 648 22.27 -1.57 -46.80
N GLY A 649 21.56 -2.05 -45.76
CA GLY A 649 20.98 -3.39 -45.75
C GLY A 649 22.02 -4.54 -45.66
N GLN A 650 23.19 -4.29 -45.06
CA GLN A 650 24.31 -5.23 -45.00
C GLN A 650 24.35 -6.01 -43.68
N ASP A 651 25.10 -7.12 -43.63
CA ASP A 651 25.33 -7.93 -42.42
C ASP A 651 24.03 -8.34 -41.69
N GLY A 652 22.93 -8.53 -42.43
CA GLY A 652 21.61 -8.89 -41.89
C GLY A 652 20.78 -7.72 -41.35
N TRP A 653 21.32 -6.50 -41.33
CA TRP A 653 20.58 -5.30 -40.96
C TRP A 653 19.58 -4.93 -42.07
N PRO A 654 18.35 -4.53 -41.73
CA PRO A 654 17.39 -4.09 -42.73
C PRO A 654 17.76 -2.72 -43.32
N ASN A 655 17.27 -2.43 -44.52
CA ASN A 655 17.37 -1.11 -45.18
C ASN A 655 16.53 0.00 -44.51
N THR A 656 16.15 -0.20 -43.25
CA THR A 656 15.51 0.82 -42.40
C THR A 656 16.32 1.08 -41.13
N MET A 657 17.48 0.44 -40.97
CA MET A 657 18.30 0.53 -39.77
C MET A 657 19.72 0.95 -40.16
N GLY A 658 20.00 2.25 -40.06
CA GLY A 658 21.32 2.81 -40.36
C GLY A 658 22.11 3.21 -39.12
N PHE A 659 21.45 3.42 -37.98
CA PHE A 659 22.08 3.56 -36.67
C PHE A 659 21.22 2.89 -35.59
N ALA A 660 21.84 2.10 -34.70
CA ALA A 660 21.14 1.41 -33.63
C ALA A 660 22.10 1.01 -32.50
N VAL A 661 21.56 0.62 -31.35
CA VAL A 661 22.32 0.17 -30.17
C VAL A 661 21.92 -1.21 -29.70
N ASP A 662 22.89 -2.01 -29.32
CA ASP A 662 22.71 -3.24 -28.53
C ASP A 662 23.06 -2.93 -27.07
N TRP A 663 22.02 -2.89 -26.25
CA TRP A 663 22.08 -2.57 -24.83
C TRP A 663 22.72 -3.66 -23.95
N GLU A 664 22.98 -4.86 -24.49
CA GLU A 664 23.70 -5.93 -23.79
C GLU A 664 25.20 -5.94 -24.13
N GLY A 665 25.68 -5.04 -25.01
CA GLY A 665 27.11 -4.88 -25.22
C GLY A 665 27.80 -6.09 -25.88
N ARG A 666 27.08 -6.90 -26.67
CA ARG A 666 27.54 -8.23 -27.11
C ARG A 666 28.64 -8.19 -28.17
N ASN A 667 29.01 -7.01 -28.67
CA ASN A 667 30.08 -6.84 -29.66
C ASN A 667 29.93 -7.75 -30.90
N SER A 668 28.68 -7.92 -31.35
CA SER A 668 28.30 -8.72 -32.51
C SER A 668 27.59 -7.85 -33.54
N LYS A 669 27.62 -8.25 -34.83
CA LYS A 669 26.89 -7.56 -35.91
C LYS A 669 25.46 -8.08 -36.12
N GLU A 670 25.06 -9.12 -35.39
CA GLU A 670 23.74 -9.75 -35.47
C GLU A 670 22.61 -8.72 -35.29
N ALA A 671 21.84 -8.45 -36.35
CA ALA A 671 20.87 -7.36 -36.39
C ALA A 671 19.77 -7.47 -35.33
N SER A 672 19.41 -8.70 -34.92
CA SER A 672 18.39 -8.95 -33.90
C SER A 672 18.78 -8.46 -32.49
N TYR A 673 20.05 -8.12 -32.27
CA TYR A 673 20.54 -7.57 -31.00
C TYR A 673 20.38 -6.06 -30.88
N PHE A 674 20.16 -5.37 -32.00
CA PHE A 674 20.16 -3.92 -32.06
C PHE A 674 18.74 -3.35 -32.03
N THR A 675 18.58 -2.28 -31.26
CA THR A 675 17.35 -1.49 -31.15
C THR A 675 17.61 -0.10 -31.70
N LYS A 676 16.71 0.41 -32.54
CA LYS A 676 16.77 1.81 -33.00
C LYS A 676 16.51 2.72 -31.79
N LEU A 677 17.33 3.74 -31.62
CA LEU A 677 17.08 4.75 -30.59
C LEU A 677 15.93 5.66 -31.04
N SER A 678 14.88 5.70 -30.23
CA SER A 678 13.74 6.61 -30.36
C SER A 678 13.24 6.94 -28.97
N ASP A 679 13.13 8.22 -28.65
CA ASP A 679 12.53 8.71 -27.42
C ASP A 679 11.00 8.49 -27.45
N PRO A 680 10.36 8.15 -26.32
CA PRO A 680 8.90 8.01 -26.25
C PRO A 680 8.14 9.34 -26.37
N GLY A 681 8.86 10.47 -26.43
CA GLY A 681 8.30 11.81 -26.41
C GLY A 681 8.18 12.37 -25.00
N ASP A 682 8.88 11.80 -24.02
CA ASP A 682 8.93 12.22 -22.62
C ASP A 682 10.35 12.64 -22.17
N GLY A 683 11.34 12.55 -23.05
CA GLY A 683 12.73 12.93 -22.75
C GLY A 683 13.44 11.93 -21.84
N SER A 684 12.89 10.73 -21.66
CA SER A 684 13.48 9.68 -20.82
C SER A 684 14.67 8.97 -21.45
N LEU A 685 14.82 9.05 -22.78
CA LEU A 685 15.88 8.37 -23.52
C LEU A 685 16.77 9.32 -24.33
N LEU A 686 16.20 10.35 -24.97
CA LEU A 686 16.96 11.36 -25.73
C LEU A 686 16.51 12.78 -25.35
N ARG A 687 17.50 13.67 -25.14
CA ARG A 687 17.24 15.10 -24.83
C ARG A 687 18.32 16.04 -25.37
N ILE A 688 18.08 17.34 -25.25
CA ILE A 688 19.08 18.41 -25.48
C ILE A 688 19.32 19.18 -24.16
N GLY A 689 20.57 19.48 -23.80
CA GLY A 689 20.92 20.12 -22.52
C GLY A 689 21.12 21.63 -22.60
N GLY A 690 20.61 22.38 -21.62
CA GLY A 690 20.80 23.84 -21.43
C GLY A 690 21.36 24.18 -20.03
N GLY A 691 21.95 25.36 -19.83
CA GLY A 691 22.60 25.77 -18.57
C GLY A 691 21.65 26.25 -17.46
N ILE A 692 22.11 26.22 -16.21
CA ILE A 692 21.37 26.63 -15.01
C ILE A 692 21.90 27.96 -14.46
N SER A 693 20.99 28.87 -14.10
CA SER A 693 21.24 29.99 -13.19
C SER A 693 20.59 29.70 -11.84
N VAL A 694 21.38 29.70 -10.76
CA VAL A 694 20.92 29.50 -9.37
C VAL A 694 21.07 30.83 -8.63
N GLU A 695 19.96 31.47 -8.28
CA GLU A 695 19.94 32.55 -7.29
C GLU A 695 19.64 31.92 -5.92
N VAL A 696 20.59 31.98 -4.99
CA VAL A 696 20.38 31.60 -3.58
C VAL A 696 20.74 32.81 -2.69
N PRO A 697 19.85 33.27 -1.79
CA PRO A 697 20.07 34.52 -1.05
C PRO A 697 21.28 34.48 -0.11
N SER A 698 21.68 33.30 0.37
CA SER A 698 22.98 33.09 1.03
C SER A 698 23.43 31.63 0.89
N PHE A 699 24.73 31.41 0.73
CA PHE A 699 25.31 30.09 0.48
C PHE A 699 26.54 29.86 1.35
N SER A 700 26.56 28.76 2.10
CA SER A 700 27.62 28.43 3.07
C SER A 700 28.12 26.99 2.89
N TRP A 701 29.44 26.81 2.93
CA TRP A 701 30.13 25.54 2.63
C TRP A 701 30.96 25.07 3.82
N ASP A 702 31.11 23.75 3.95
CA ASP A 702 32.12 23.12 4.80
C ASP A 702 33.02 22.15 4.01
N ASN A 703 33.92 21.48 4.72
CA ASN A 703 35.05 20.75 4.14
C ASN A 703 34.57 19.41 3.55
N GLY A 704 34.47 19.29 2.22
CA GLY A 704 34.12 18.03 1.51
C GLY A 704 32.90 18.09 0.59
N THR A 705 32.29 19.26 0.42
CA THR A 705 31.19 19.49 -0.51
C THR A 705 31.58 19.21 -1.97
N VAL A 706 30.76 18.43 -2.69
CA VAL A 706 30.87 18.25 -4.14
C VAL A 706 29.61 18.84 -4.80
N ILE A 707 29.73 20.01 -5.44
CA ILE A 707 28.73 20.45 -6.41
C ILE A 707 29.04 19.72 -7.71
N THR A 708 28.20 18.75 -8.08
CA THR A 708 28.26 18.14 -9.40
C THR A 708 27.40 18.96 -10.34
N ALA A 709 27.93 20.07 -10.87
CA ALA A 709 27.31 20.72 -12.01
C ALA A 709 27.69 19.91 -13.25
N LEU A 710 26.77 19.11 -13.79
CA LEU A 710 26.96 18.47 -15.10
C LEU A 710 26.85 19.57 -16.16
N THR A 711 27.98 20.09 -16.66
CA THR A 711 27.96 21.25 -17.56
C THR A 711 28.48 20.89 -18.94
N GLU A 712 27.59 20.91 -19.94
CA GLU A 712 27.93 21.31 -21.31
C GLU A 712 27.13 22.58 -21.72
N SER A 713 26.99 23.52 -20.78
CA SER A 713 26.41 24.84 -21.06
C SER A 713 27.40 25.70 -21.86
N THR A 714 26.93 26.31 -22.94
CA THR A 714 27.64 27.40 -23.66
C THR A 714 27.42 28.78 -23.01
N ALA A 715 26.56 28.86 -22.00
CA ALA A 715 26.27 30.06 -21.21
C ALA A 715 27.02 30.05 -19.87
N PRO A 716 27.44 31.23 -19.36
CA PRO A 716 28.11 31.36 -18.06
C PRO A 716 27.21 30.86 -16.92
N ILE A 717 27.80 30.14 -15.96
CA ILE A 717 27.12 29.76 -14.72
C ILE A 717 27.29 30.94 -13.77
N ILE A 718 26.19 31.60 -13.46
CA ILE A 718 26.15 32.70 -12.49
C ILE A 718 25.60 32.14 -11.19
N VAL A 719 26.42 32.17 -10.12
CA VAL A 719 25.98 31.85 -8.76
C VAL A 719 25.92 33.18 -8.01
N GLU A 720 24.71 33.68 -7.79
CA GLU A 720 24.48 34.93 -7.06
C GLU A 720 24.01 34.62 -5.63
N GLY A 721 24.67 35.22 -4.63
CA GLY A 721 24.34 35.07 -3.21
C GLY A 721 25.38 35.73 -2.28
N ASP A 722 25.04 35.92 -1.00
CA ASP A 722 26.02 36.28 0.02
C ASP A 722 26.77 35.01 0.48
N PHE A 723 28.06 34.93 0.15
CA PHE A 723 28.87 33.75 0.47
C PHE A 723 29.63 33.92 1.79
N THR A 724 29.52 32.95 2.69
CA THR A 724 30.25 32.93 3.97
C THR A 724 31.02 31.61 4.16
N LYS A 725 32.26 31.70 4.65
CA LYS A 725 33.11 30.54 4.97
C LYS A 725 32.75 30.02 6.36
N ALA A 726 32.33 28.76 6.48
CA ALA A 726 31.95 28.16 7.77
C ALA A 726 33.08 27.41 8.50
N GLY A 727 34.32 27.41 7.98
CA GLY A 727 35.45 26.73 8.62
C GLY A 727 36.85 27.14 8.15
N ASP A 728 37.89 26.61 8.78
CA ASP A 728 39.31 26.98 8.55
C ASP A 728 39.99 26.23 7.39
N GLY A 729 39.25 25.37 6.68
CA GLY A 729 39.76 24.58 5.55
C GLY A 729 39.72 25.32 4.20
N PRO A 730 40.49 24.86 3.20
CA PRO A 730 40.49 25.45 1.85
C PRO A 730 39.48 24.78 0.90
N PHE A 731 38.92 25.53 -0.05
CA PHE A 731 37.85 25.11 -0.96
C PHE A 731 38.32 24.09 -2.01
N VAL A 732 37.46 23.11 -2.35
CA VAL A 732 37.65 22.14 -3.44
C VAL A 732 36.43 22.16 -4.37
N PHE A 733 36.64 22.46 -5.66
CA PHE A 733 35.61 22.33 -6.71
C PHE A 733 35.97 21.15 -7.61
N ASP A 734 35.05 20.19 -7.79
CA ASP A 734 35.26 19.01 -8.63
C ASP A 734 34.39 19.11 -9.88
N PHE A 735 34.96 19.60 -10.99
CA PHE A 735 34.27 19.66 -12.28
C PHE A 735 34.51 18.35 -13.02
N LYS A 736 33.61 17.37 -12.83
CA LYS A 736 33.65 16.14 -13.63
C LYS A 736 32.99 16.38 -14.99
N ASN A 737 33.64 15.89 -16.06
CA ASN A 737 33.14 15.90 -17.44
C ASN A 737 32.95 17.29 -18.09
N ILE A 738 33.97 18.15 -18.07
CA ILE A 738 34.04 19.27 -19.03
C ILE A 738 34.61 18.72 -20.34
N THR A 739 33.75 18.42 -21.32
CA THR A 739 34.15 18.03 -22.67
C THR A 739 33.66 19.04 -23.70
N GLY A 740 34.53 19.37 -24.66
CA GLY A 740 34.22 20.30 -25.75
C GLY A 740 34.94 21.65 -25.64
N TYR A 741 36.01 21.83 -26.41
CA TYR A 741 36.51 23.16 -26.73
C TYR A 741 36.65 23.32 -28.25
N SER A 742 35.87 24.24 -28.80
CA SER A 742 36.30 25.02 -29.95
C SER A 742 37.16 26.19 -29.45
N ASN A 743 38.14 26.61 -30.24
CA ASN A 743 39.08 27.69 -29.90
C ASN A 743 38.35 29.03 -29.69
N ASN A 744 37.78 29.31 -28.49
CA ASN A 744 37.48 30.63 -27.89
C ASN A 744 36.41 30.65 -26.77
N THR A 745 35.95 29.51 -26.23
CA THR A 745 34.85 29.50 -25.25
C THR A 745 35.34 29.59 -23.80
N TYR A 746 34.86 30.59 -23.06
CA TYR A 746 35.12 30.75 -21.62
C TYR A 746 34.02 30.03 -20.82
N SER A 747 34.37 29.05 -20.00
CA SER A 747 33.48 28.59 -18.93
C SER A 747 33.61 29.59 -17.77
N LEU A 748 32.70 30.56 -17.70
CA LEU A 748 32.68 31.55 -16.62
C LEU A 748 31.83 30.97 -15.48
N VAL A 749 32.48 30.69 -14.34
CA VAL A 749 31.81 30.65 -13.04
C VAL A 749 32.05 32.02 -12.42
N GLU A 750 31.01 32.82 -12.27
CA GLU A 750 31.09 34.14 -11.64
C GLU A 750 30.48 34.06 -10.24
N PHE A 751 31.32 34.21 -9.21
CA PHE A 751 30.88 34.39 -7.82
C PHE A 751 30.83 35.89 -7.55
N LYS A 752 29.68 36.45 -7.21
CA LYS A 752 29.52 37.87 -6.81
C LYS A 752 29.41 37.98 -5.29
N ASN A 753 29.74 39.13 -4.69
CA ASN A 753 29.60 39.42 -3.25
C ASN A 753 30.33 38.42 -2.32
N THR A 754 31.61 38.14 -2.57
CA THR A 754 32.41 37.23 -1.73
C THR A 754 33.39 37.97 -0.82
N ASN A 755 33.58 37.48 0.42
CA ASN A 755 34.68 37.89 1.31
C ASN A 755 35.93 36.98 1.16
N PHE A 756 36.03 36.23 0.06
CA PHE A 756 37.09 35.24 -0.13
C PHE A 756 38.41 35.86 -0.59
N THR A 757 39.51 35.27 -0.12
CA THR A 757 40.87 35.56 -0.56
C THR A 757 41.38 34.45 -1.49
N ALA A 758 42.45 34.71 -2.25
CA ALA A 758 43.06 33.71 -3.13
C ALA A 758 43.55 32.46 -2.35
N ASP A 759 43.90 32.62 -1.08
CA ASP A 759 44.36 31.54 -0.20
C ASP A 759 43.23 30.61 0.27
N ASP A 760 41.97 31.03 0.12
CA ASP A 760 40.84 30.20 0.52
C ASP A 760 40.58 29.04 -0.46
N PHE A 761 41.18 29.04 -1.66
CA PHE A 761 40.96 28.01 -2.69
C PHE A 761 42.19 27.09 -2.83
N MET A 762 42.07 25.78 -2.57
CA MET A 762 43.21 24.84 -2.70
C MET A 762 43.25 24.06 -4.00
N ALA A 763 42.11 23.68 -4.56
CA ALA A 763 42.12 22.81 -5.73
C ALA A 763 40.82 22.93 -6.53
N ILE A 764 40.96 23.17 -7.83
CA ILE A 764 39.96 22.75 -8.81
C ILE A 764 40.48 21.44 -9.39
N ASN A 765 39.79 20.34 -9.14
CA ASN A 765 40.05 19.10 -9.87
C ASN A 765 39.50 19.31 -11.28
N LEU A 766 40.41 19.61 -12.20
CA LEU A 766 40.13 19.65 -13.63
C LEU A 766 40.41 18.25 -14.18
N PRO A 767 39.61 17.75 -15.12
CA PRO A 767 39.86 16.46 -15.75
C PRO A 767 41.26 16.45 -16.38
N GLU A 768 42.02 15.37 -16.18
CA GLU A 768 43.22 15.11 -16.97
C GLU A 768 42.78 14.87 -18.42
N THR A 769 43.25 15.69 -19.35
CA THR A 769 43.07 15.44 -20.79
C THR A 769 44.31 14.74 -21.34
N GLU A 770 44.18 14.06 -22.48
CA GLU A 770 45.32 13.42 -23.16
C GLU A 770 46.46 14.41 -23.50
N ASP A 771 46.18 15.72 -23.52
CA ASP A 771 47.14 16.81 -23.78
C ASP A 771 47.82 17.38 -22.52
N GLY A 772 47.55 16.82 -21.34
CA GLY A 772 48.13 17.23 -20.05
C GLY A 772 47.18 18.06 -19.18
N PRO A 773 47.65 18.56 -18.01
CA PRO A 773 46.79 19.23 -17.05
C PRO A 773 46.19 20.52 -17.63
N VAL A 774 44.87 20.69 -17.50
CA VAL A 774 44.16 21.91 -17.86
C VAL A 774 44.62 23.05 -16.94
N ALA A 775 45.06 24.18 -17.51
CA ALA A 775 45.44 25.36 -16.74
C ALA A 775 44.25 26.33 -16.61
N ALA A 776 43.81 26.59 -15.38
CA ALA A 776 42.90 27.67 -15.05
C ALA A 776 43.67 28.95 -14.67
N ARG A 777 43.22 30.10 -15.16
CA ARG A 777 43.61 31.43 -14.68
C ARG A 777 42.50 31.96 -13.79
N PHE A 778 42.89 32.44 -12.63
CA PHE A 778 42.03 33.11 -11.68
C PHE A 778 42.34 34.60 -11.74
N PHE A 779 41.33 35.45 -11.83
CA PHE A 779 41.49 36.88 -11.58
C PHE A 779 40.27 37.44 -10.87
N ILE A 780 40.54 38.40 -9.99
CA ILE A 780 39.52 39.15 -9.27
C ILE A 780 39.26 40.43 -10.05
N GLU A 781 38.00 40.68 -10.39
CA GLU A 781 37.56 41.92 -11.04
C GLU A 781 36.41 42.52 -10.21
N GLY A 782 36.73 43.52 -9.37
CA GLY A 782 35.79 44.03 -8.37
C GLY A 782 35.57 43.02 -7.24
N ASP A 783 34.30 42.78 -6.87
CA ASP A 783 33.89 41.81 -5.85
C ASP A 783 33.66 40.39 -6.43
N ALA A 784 34.10 40.17 -7.68
CA ALA A 784 33.89 38.94 -8.41
C ALA A 784 35.19 38.15 -8.63
N LEU A 785 35.18 36.86 -8.30
CA LEU A 785 36.20 35.90 -8.71
C LEU A 785 35.82 35.34 -10.08
N LYS A 786 36.69 35.54 -11.07
CA LYS A 786 36.54 35.00 -12.42
C LYS A 786 37.55 33.90 -12.67
N VAL A 787 37.07 32.75 -13.13
CA VAL A 787 37.91 31.63 -13.59
C VAL A 787 37.88 31.60 -15.11
N THR A 788 39.05 31.56 -15.74
CA THR A 788 39.20 31.41 -17.19
C THR A 788 40.22 30.33 -17.49
N THR A 789 39.80 29.27 -18.17
CA THR A 789 40.74 28.25 -18.68
C THR A 789 41.30 28.73 -20.03
N ASN A 790 42.61 28.64 -20.22
CA ASN A 790 43.25 29.05 -21.48
C ASN A 790 44.32 28.02 -21.86
N ILE A 791 44.07 27.20 -22.89
CA ILE A 791 45.02 26.17 -23.33
C ILE A 791 46.05 26.82 -24.26
N LYS A 792 47.07 27.48 -23.68
CA LYS A 792 48.42 27.55 -24.27
C LYS A 792 49.47 27.58 -23.16
N ARG A 793 50.18 26.46 -23.00
CA ARG A 793 51.43 26.22 -22.23
C ARG A 793 51.85 27.35 -21.29
N VAL A 794 51.75 27.11 -19.98
CA VAL A 794 52.56 27.81 -18.97
C VAL A 794 53.19 26.78 -18.05
N THR A 795 54.52 26.69 -18.08
CA THR A 795 55.32 25.66 -17.40
C THR A 795 55.68 26.00 -15.96
N THR A 796 55.25 27.14 -15.40
CA THR A 796 55.44 27.47 -13.97
C THR A 796 54.49 28.60 -13.56
N ILE A 797 53.75 28.43 -12.44
CA ILE A 797 53.09 29.53 -11.73
C ILE A 797 53.84 29.70 -10.40
N THR A 798 54.37 30.89 -10.15
CA THR A 798 54.87 31.31 -8.84
C THR A 798 53.87 32.30 -8.27
N ILE A 799 53.25 31.95 -7.15
CA ILE A 799 52.38 32.84 -6.37
C ILE A 799 53.29 33.66 -5.43
N ARG A 800 53.09 34.97 -5.38
CA ARG A 800 53.69 35.86 -4.38
C ARG A 800 52.60 36.43 -3.50
#